data_AF-A0A5V5XZL9-F1
#
_entry.id   AF-A0A5V5XZL9-F1
#
_cell.length_a   1.000
_cell.length_b   1.000
_cell.length_c   1.000
_cell.angle_alpha   90.00
_cell.angle_beta   90.00
_cell.angle_gamma   90.00
#
_symmetry.space_group_name_H-M   'P 1'
#
loop_
_entity.id
_entity.type
_entity.pdbx_description
1 polymer ?
#
loop_
_entity_poly.entity_id
_entity_poly.type
_entity_poly.pdbx_seq_one_letter_code
_entity_poly.pdbx_strand_id
1 'polypeptide(L)'
;MSEFAWSWNEPRPAIDPARFTERRQETETDLQRAIRYYLEADKRAQEEQEAKEEAFFAQSAMGKKLMASLEEAGQREKLAQSIISKRRATEQDPVARAFATLKALPVYLREPLSRHLSFLRKKQEADRQKGKKSWQAERYARGTLRKIFERLDRTDGRWLTPGYRSLAGRERLDDLLYLPQLNKHQIQTLATMTAAMFSSTFETLCDGFGARDGELTMDVMLKAYRMLARIALRLHIMPPHYEALNKSEPDTELLPGAILRLTCADWWKRKLWLLRCEWREEQLRAACLVSRKTSPYLSQDALSEFRAQREKTRDFLKSFELENEDGFTIDLETVYYAGVSNPVHRKAEMMATMKGLELLAEARGDKAVFLTVTCPSKYHATTENGHPNPKWNGATMRDSSDYLVNTFFAAVRKKLNRDGLRWYGIRTVEPHHDGTVHWHMMVFAHPEEIDSIVAITRDIAIQEDRHELGNDITPRFKVEYVDGSKGTPTSYIATYIGKNLDSRAVDGIDPKTGKPRVDHETGKSMAESVERAIGWARLHRVRQFQFFGIPSRQVWRELRRLASQMARNPEGPQRLKDDAMDAVLAAADAGCFATYIEKQGGVLVPRKDYLIRTAYDLADELNDYGEQSVQIYGIWSPFIGESSRVCTHPDNWKLVRRKPEAEDSARENGFDLQGGPAAPWTRGNNCPRVQETDNNGTEQPEERPAPWPQLPDGVEVNEWMRSLKRHERRALMRSLRDKQAKNSSDEMQSWTQSRKQQRPLPDNHELLAKEWRESAESLGLHIGEQQMQHLLRGGSLYVDGSIIAPQGFEIVRKPDTRPDSRITQLWQRLSRNHGVSSTEIRHNPVASYLAQLGASDPEAAARLASTLQQDQNTMKTPVTVLSDMLRAIRDAEHAQRISETTERARRKADLLRGGLTSGNKKQTETGLTNPVNEQKTRRDI
;
A
#
# COMPACT_ATOMS: atom_id res chain seq x y z
N MET A 1 87.34 -87.79 9.06
CA MET A 1 87.99 -86.58 9.60
C MET A 1 88.43 -85.76 8.39
N SER A 2 87.87 -84.63 7.98
CA SER A 2 86.92 -83.63 8.51
C SER A 2 85.94 -83.27 7.38
N GLU A 3 84.62 -83.30 7.57
CA GLU A 3 83.74 -82.29 8.19
C GLU A 3 83.72 -80.89 7.54
N PHE A 4 82.63 -80.68 6.79
CA PHE A 4 81.76 -79.50 6.75
C PHE A 4 82.39 -78.10 6.55
N ALA A 5 82.49 -77.70 5.28
CA ALA A 5 82.31 -76.29 4.91
C ALA A 5 80.85 -76.09 4.44
N TRP A 6 80.06 -75.34 5.20
CA TRP A 6 78.72 -74.89 4.78
C TRP A 6 78.81 -73.56 4.02
N SER A 7 77.87 -73.30 3.11
CA SER A 7 77.88 -72.23 2.09
C SER A 7 78.06 -70.79 2.59
N TRP A 8 77.97 -70.54 3.90
CA TRP A 8 78.16 -69.23 4.50
C TRP A 8 79.63 -68.87 4.80
N ASN A 9 80.55 -69.84 4.70
CA ASN A 9 81.99 -69.66 4.89
C ASN A 9 82.78 -69.44 3.58
N GLU A 10 82.13 -69.39 2.41
CA GLU A 10 82.79 -69.00 1.16
C GLU A 10 83.02 -67.47 1.12
N PRO A 11 84.21 -67.01 0.73
CA PRO A 11 84.51 -65.58 0.65
C PRO A 11 83.62 -64.95 -0.43
N ARG A 12 82.72 -64.04 -0.01
CA ARG A 12 81.83 -63.36 -0.96
C ARG A 12 82.64 -62.42 -1.86
N PRO A 13 82.38 -62.39 -3.18
CA PRO A 13 83.07 -61.50 -4.10
C PRO A 13 82.78 -60.04 -3.74
N ALA A 14 83.79 -59.18 -3.91
CA ALA A 14 83.69 -57.75 -3.62
C ALA A 14 82.55 -57.11 -4.43
N ILE A 15 81.73 -56.29 -3.76
CA ILE A 15 80.59 -55.61 -4.35
C ILE A 15 81.11 -54.57 -5.35
N ASP A 16 80.82 -54.79 -6.63
CA ASP A 16 81.08 -53.83 -7.71
C ASP A 16 80.07 -52.66 -7.61
N PRO A 17 80.53 -51.43 -7.29
CA PRO A 17 79.65 -50.26 -7.14
C PRO A 17 78.89 -49.90 -8.43
N ALA A 18 79.37 -50.34 -9.60
CA ALA A 18 78.75 -50.04 -10.89
C ALA A 18 77.52 -50.92 -11.21
N ARG A 19 77.33 -52.05 -10.51
CA ARG A 19 76.22 -53.00 -10.75
C ARG A 19 75.21 -53.13 -9.60
N PHE A 20 75.37 -52.35 -8.52
CA PHE A 20 74.51 -52.44 -7.32
C PHE A 20 73.02 -52.13 -7.59
N THR A 21 72.71 -51.37 -8.65
CA THR A 21 71.32 -51.03 -9.03
C THR A 21 70.65 -52.05 -9.95
N GLU A 22 71.40 -53.01 -10.50
CA GLU A 22 70.81 -54.10 -11.27
C GLU A 22 70.28 -55.14 -10.30
N ARG A 23 68.99 -55.01 -9.92
CA ARG A 23 68.26 -56.01 -9.14
C ARG A 23 68.41 -57.37 -9.81
N ARG A 24 69.25 -58.24 -9.24
CA ARG A 24 69.11 -59.68 -9.43
C ARG A 24 67.70 -60.04 -8.97
N GLN A 25 66.89 -60.56 -9.88
CA GLN A 25 65.71 -61.32 -9.49
C GLN A 25 66.21 -62.51 -8.67
N GLU A 26 66.16 -62.38 -7.35
CA GLU A 26 66.27 -63.54 -6.47
C GLU A 26 65.12 -64.48 -6.85
N THR A 27 65.47 -65.70 -7.26
CA THR A 27 64.48 -66.74 -7.49
C THR A 27 63.70 -66.94 -6.21
N GLU A 28 62.39 -66.69 -6.28
CA GLU A 28 61.46 -66.75 -5.15
C GLU A 28 61.69 -68.04 -4.36
N THR A 29 62.17 -67.89 -3.13
CA THR A 29 62.45 -69.00 -2.22
C THR A 29 61.16 -69.77 -1.94
N ASP A 30 61.26 -71.07 -1.68
CA ASP A 30 60.08 -71.91 -1.44
C ASP A 30 59.22 -71.38 -0.27
N LEU A 31 59.85 -70.72 0.72
CA LEU A 31 59.17 -70.05 1.81
C LEU A 31 58.38 -68.80 1.35
N GLN A 32 58.95 -67.96 0.50
CA GLN A 32 58.25 -66.80 -0.07
C GLN A 32 57.08 -67.23 -0.95
N ARG A 33 57.24 -68.31 -1.71
CA ARG A 33 56.18 -68.89 -2.54
C ARG A 33 55.03 -69.43 -1.69
N ALA A 34 55.34 -70.09 -0.58
CA ALA A 34 54.35 -70.56 0.39
C ALA A 34 53.63 -69.40 1.11
N ILE A 35 54.35 -68.35 1.52
CA ILE A 35 53.78 -67.15 2.14
C ILE A 35 52.83 -66.44 1.17
N ARG A 36 53.22 -66.26 -0.10
CA ARG A 36 52.33 -65.67 -1.11
C ARG A 36 51.07 -66.51 -1.31
N TYR A 37 51.19 -67.83 -1.39
CA TYR A 37 50.03 -68.72 -1.55
C TYR A 37 49.08 -68.63 -0.36
N TYR A 38 49.63 -68.54 0.87
CA TYR A 38 48.83 -68.31 2.08
C TYR A 38 48.14 -66.95 2.06
N LEU A 39 48.83 -65.87 1.69
CA LEU A 39 48.24 -64.52 1.62
C LEU A 39 47.18 -64.40 0.53
N GLU A 40 47.37 -65.04 -0.63
CA GLU A 40 46.36 -65.09 -1.69
C GLU A 40 45.17 -65.95 -1.29
N ALA A 41 45.39 -67.06 -0.58
CA ALA A 41 44.32 -67.90 -0.06
C ALA A 41 43.53 -67.17 1.05
N ASP A 42 44.21 -66.47 1.95
CA ASP A 42 43.60 -65.68 3.02
C ASP A 42 42.80 -64.50 2.46
N LYS A 43 43.33 -63.84 1.42
CA LYS A 43 42.62 -62.76 0.72
C LYS A 43 41.38 -63.28 -0.02
N ARG A 44 41.45 -64.43 -0.69
CA ARG A 44 40.27 -65.07 -1.29
C ARG A 44 39.26 -65.52 -0.24
N ALA A 45 39.74 -66.01 0.90
CA ALA A 45 38.87 -66.38 2.01
C ALA A 45 38.17 -65.15 2.61
N GLN A 46 38.88 -64.02 2.75
CA GLN A 46 38.28 -62.74 3.14
C GLN A 46 37.26 -62.23 2.11
N GLU A 47 37.60 -62.24 0.82
CA GLU A 47 36.67 -61.82 -0.25
C GLU A 47 35.42 -62.72 -0.29
N GLU A 48 35.57 -64.02 -0.07
CA GLU A 48 34.43 -64.93 0.07
C GLU A 48 33.61 -64.69 1.34
N GLN A 49 34.27 -64.36 2.45
CA GLN A 49 33.62 -64.03 3.73
C GLN A 49 32.83 -62.72 3.60
N GLU A 50 33.44 -61.67 3.06
CA GLU A 50 32.82 -60.38 2.78
C GLU A 50 31.65 -60.53 1.80
N ALA A 51 31.81 -61.32 0.72
CA ALA A 51 30.72 -61.58 -0.21
C ALA A 51 29.56 -62.36 0.44
N LYS A 52 29.84 -63.29 1.36
CA LYS A 52 28.81 -64.00 2.15
C LYS A 52 28.12 -63.05 3.12
N GLU A 53 28.85 -62.14 3.75
CA GLU A 53 28.31 -61.13 4.67
C GLU A 53 27.47 -60.07 3.93
N GLU A 54 27.91 -59.60 2.77
CA GLU A 54 27.14 -58.73 1.88
C GLU A 54 25.88 -59.43 1.36
N ALA A 55 25.98 -60.70 0.93
CA ALA A 55 24.83 -61.46 0.48
C ALA A 55 23.82 -61.69 1.63
N PHE A 56 24.30 -61.96 2.84
CA PHE A 56 23.47 -62.07 4.05
C PHE A 56 22.80 -60.73 4.39
N PHE A 57 23.56 -59.63 4.36
CA PHE A 57 23.03 -58.29 4.60
C PHE A 57 22.00 -57.89 3.54
N ALA A 58 22.28 -58.12 2.25
CA ALA A 58 21.37 -57.90 1.13
C ALA A 58 20.06 -58.69 1.25
N GLN A 59 20.10 -59.92 1.79
CA GLN A 59 18.93 -60.75 2.00
C GLN A 59 18.14 -60.39 3.27
N SER A 60 18.78 -59.71 4.23
CA SER A 60 18.16 -59.24 5.47
C SER A 60 17.05 -58.21 5.20
N ALA A 61 16.11 -58.09 6.13
CA ALA A 61 15.03 -57.10 6.02
C ALA A 61 15.53 -55.65 5.94
N MET A 62 16.70 -55.35 6.54
CA MET A 62 17.32 -54.04 6.52
C MET A 62 18.04 -53.77 5.18
N GLY A 63 18.82 -54.73 4.67
CA GLY A 63 19.49 -54.58 3.38
C GLY A 63 18.54 -54.50 2.20
N LYS A 64 17.42 -55.26 2.22
CA LYS A 64 16.34 -55.11 1.22
C LYS A 64 15.72 -53.71 1.23
N LYS A 65 15.48 -53.14 2.42
CA LYS A 65 14.99 -51.75 2.56
C LYS A 65 16.01 -50.71 2.07
N LEU A 66 17.30 -50.92 2.37
CA LEU A 66 18.37 -50.04 1.92
C LEU A 66 18.52 -50.07 0.39
N MET A 67 18.51 -51.26 -0.22
CA MET A 67 18.57 -51.41 -1.68
C MET A 67 17.36 -50.77 -2.36
N ALA A 68 16.14 -50.97 -1.84
CA ALA A 68 14.94 -50.31 -2.35
C ALA A 68 15.05 -48.78 -2.24
N SER A 69 15.60 -48.26 -1.12
CA SER A 69 15.81 -46.82 -0.95
C SER A 69 16.90 -46.26 -1.89
N LEU A 70 17.94 -47.05 -2.19
CA LEU A 70 18.99 -46.69 -3.15
C LEU A 70 18.47 -46.72 -4.59
N GLU A 71 17.62 -47.68 -4.93
CA GLU A 71 16.92 -47.71 -6.22
C GLU A 71 15.99 -46.50 -6.38
N GLU A 72 15.20 -46.16 -5.35
CA GLU A 72 14.39 -44.94 -5.35
C GLU A 72 15.26 -43.68 -5.50
N ALA A 73 16.40 -43.61 -4.80
CA ALA A 73 17.34 -42.50 -4.94
C ALA A 73 17.92 -42.41 -6.35
N GLY A 74 18.31 -43.54 -6.95
CA GLY A 74 18.79 -43.60 -8.32
C GLY A 74 17.71 -43.25 -9.36
N GLN A 75 16.45 -43.60 -9.12
CA GLN A 75 15.32 -43.18 -9.95
C GLN A 75 15.08 -41.67 -9.83
N ARG A 76 15.14 -41.10 -8.62
CA ARG A 76 15.05 -39.65 -8.38
C ARG A 76 16.19 -38.90 -9.08
N GLU A 77 17.40 -39.45 -9.06
CA GLU A 77 18.57 -38.87 -9.73
C GLU A 77 18.42 -38.90 -11.26
N LYS A 78 18.00 -40.04 -11.84
CA LYS A 78 17.71 -40.14 -13.28
C LYS A 78 16.62 -39.15 -13.72
N LEU A 79 15.58 -38.99 -12.91
CA LEU A 79 14.52 -38.02 -13.14
C LEU A 79 15.06 -36.58 -13.07
N ALA A 80 15.90 -36.27 -12.09
CA ALA A 80 16.56 -34.98 -11.96
C ALA A 80 17.48 -34.68 -13.17
N GLN A 81 18.30 -35.64 -13.60
CA GLN A 81 19.16 -35.53 -14.78
C GLN A 81 18.34 -35.34 -16.07
N SER A 82 17.19 -36.02 -16.20
CA SER A 82 16.25 -35.83 -17.32
C SER A 82 15.60 -34.44 -17.34
N ILE A 83 15.25 -33.91 -16.16
CA ILE A 83 14.74 -32.54 -16.04
C ILE A 83 15.84 -31.53 -16.40
N ILE A 84 17.07 -31.74 -15.92
CA ILE A 84 18.22 -30.89 -16.23
C ILE A 84 18.55 -30.92 -17.73
N SER A 85 18.54 -32.10 -18.37
CA SER A 85 18.82 -32.23 -19.81
C SER A 85 17.73 -31.56 -20.66
N LYS A 86 16.44 -31.73 -20.31
CA LYS A 86 15.33 -31.01 -20.95
C LYS A 86 15.44 -29.49 -20.77
N ARG A 87 15.86 -29.03 -19.58
CA ARG A 87 16.09 -27.61 -19.29
C ARG A 87 17.23 -27.05 -20.13
N ARG A 88 18.37 -27.76 -20.22
CA ARG A 88 19.50 -27.42 -21.09
C ARG A 88 19.11 -27.39 -22.57
N ALA A 89 18.33 -28.36 -23.05
CA ALA A 89 17.82 -28.37 -24.42
C ALA A 89 16.88 -27.18 -24.70
N THR A 90 16.01 -26.83 -23.74
CA THR A 90 15.13 -25.65 -23.81
C THR A 90 15.93 -24.34 -23.80
N GLU A 91 17.04 -24.28 -23.07
CA GLU A 91 17.96 -23.13 -23.05
C GLU A 91 18.73 -22.96 -24.36
N GLN A 92 19.01 -24.06 -25.07
CA GLN A 92 19.70 -24.06 -26.35
C GLN A 92 18.82 -23.66 -27.53
N ASP A 93 17.50 -23.93 -27.51
CA ASP A 93 16.57 -23.43 -28.53
C ASP A 93 16.05 -22.02 -28.17
N PRO A 94 16.42 -20.96 -28.93
CA PRO A 94 15.97 -19.60 -28.65
C PRO A 94 14.45 -19.44 -28.71
N VAL A 95 13.75 -20.26 -29.51
CA VAL A 95 12.29 -20.21 -29.64
C VAL A 95 11.64 -20.83 -28.42
N ALA A 96 12.01 -22.07 -28.06
CA ALA A 96 11.51 -22.72 -26.84
C ALA A 96 11.79 -21.90 -25.58
N ARG A 97 12.99 -21.31 -25.45
CA ARG A 97 13.31 -20.36 -24.37
C ARG A 97 12.37 -19.17 -24.33
N ALA A 98 12.13 -18.52 -25.48
CA ALA A 98 11.22 -17.38 -25.54
C ALA A 98 9.79 -17.76 -25.13
N PHE A 99 9.31 -18.96 -25.48
CA PHE A 99 8.02 -19.48 -25.02
C PHE A 99 7.97 -19.74 -23.52
N ALA A 100 9.03 -20.33 -22.96
CA ALA A 100 9.12 -20.58 -21.52
C ALA A 100 9.10 -19.28 -20.72
N THR A 101 9.91 -18.29 -21.13
CA THR A 101 9.92 -16.96 -20.52
C THR A 101 8.58 -16.26 -20.67
N LEU A 102 7.96 -16.29 -21.86
CA LEU A 102 6.64 -15.71 -22.08
C LEU A 102 5.58 -16.32 -21.15
N LYS A 103 5.61 -17.63 -20.92
CA LYS A 103 4.66 -18.30 -20.01
C LYS A 103 4.83 -17.90 -18.55
N ALA A 104 6.05 -17.58 -18.14
CA ALA A 104 6.39 -17.13 -16.79
C ALA A 104 6.02 -15.67 -16.52
N LEU A 105 5.77 -14.87 -17.57
CA LEU A 105 5.35 -13.47 -17.39
C LEU A 105 3.98 -13.36 -16.70
N PRO A 106 3.74 -12.25 -15.95
CA PRO A 106 2.43 -11.93 -15.41
C PRO A 106 1.36 -11.84 -16.48
N VAL A 107 0.11 -12.13 -16.12
CA VAL A 107 -1.03 -12.22 -17.04
C VAL A 107 -1.17 -10.98 -17.95
N TYR A 108 -1.05 -9.78 -17.39
CA TYR A 108 -1.22 -8.51 -18.13
C TYR A 108 -0.13 -8.27 -19.19
N LEU A 109 1.04 -8.92 -19.08
CA LEU A 109 2.08 -8.92 -20.12
C LEU A 109 1.97 -10.14 -21.03
N ARG A 110 1.78 -11.31 -20.44
CA ARG A 110 1.75 -12.61 -21.12
C ARG A 110 0.64 -12.68 -22.15
N GLU A 111 -0.57 -12.30 -21.78
CA GLU A 111 -1.73 -12.42 -22.67
C GLU A 111 -1.60 -11.60 -23.96
N PRO A 112 -1.35 -10.28 -23.93
CA PRO A 112 -1.25 -9.50 -25.17
C PRO A 112 -0.10 -9.99 -26.06
N LEU A 113 1.06 -10.32 -25.47
CA LEU A 113 2.21 -10.85 -26.22
C LEU A 113 1.92 -12.23 -26.82
N SER A 114 1.22 -13.11 -26.10
CA SER A 114 0.82 -14.44 -26.59
C SER A 114 -0.23 -14.35 -27.70
N ARG A 115 -1.19 -13.43 -27.59
CA ARG A 115 -2.19 -13.17 -28.64
C ARG A 115 -1.52 -12.67 -29.91
N HIS A 116 -0.58 -11.74 -29.81
CA HIS A 116 0.19 -11.25 -30.96
C HIS A 116 0.99 -12.37 -31.63
N LEU A 117 1.67 -13.20 -30.84
CA LEU A 117 2.42 -14.35 -31.36
C LEU A 117 1.50 -15.37 -32.04
N SER A 118 0.31 -15.61 -31.48
CA SER A 118 -0.70 -16.51 -32.07
C SER A 118 -1.23 -15.96 -33.39
N PHE A 119 -1.45 -14.65 -33.48
CA PHE A 119 -1.82 -13.98 -34.73
C PHE A 119 -0.73 -14.14 -35.81
N LEU A 120 0.54 -13.92 -35.45
CA LEU A 120 1.67 -14.10 -36.38
C LEU A 120 1.80 -15.56 -36.85
N ARG A 121 1.51 -16.54 -35.98
CA ARG A 121 1.50 -17.96 -36.36
C ARG A 121 0.42 -18.26 -37.40
N LYS A 122 -0.82 -17.83 -37.15
CA LYS A 122 -1.93 -17.99 -38.11
C LYS A 122 -1.60 -17.35 -39.46
N LYS A 123 -1.02 -16.15 -39.44
CA LYS A 123 -0.60 -15.44 -40.67
C LYS A 123 0.53 -16.19 -41.39
N GLN A 124 1.52 -16.67 -40.65
CA GLN A 124 2.63 -17.46 -41.18
C GLN A 124 2.14 -18.78 -41.81
N GLU A 125 1.18 -19.47 -41.20
CA GLU A 125 0.55 -20.69 -41.74
C GLU A 125 -0.24 -20.38 -43.02
N ALA A 126 -1.05 -19.32 -43.03
CA ALA A 126 -1.79 -18.90 -44.22
C ALA A 126 -0.87 -18.49 -45.38
N ASP A 127 0.25 -17.82 -45.09
CA ASP A 127 1.26 -17.49 -46.11
C ASP A 127 1.94 -18.75 -46.67
N ARG A 128 2.25 -19.73 -45.81
CA ARG A 128 2.82 -21.02 -46.22
C ARG A 128 1.86 -21.81 -47.11
N GLN A 129 0.56 -21.81 -46.78
CA GLN A 129 -0.48 -22.41 -47.63
C GLN A 129 -0.56 -21.74 -49.01
N LYS A 130 -0.23 -20.44 -49.10
CA LYS A 130 -0.13 -19.69 -50.36
C LYS A 130 1.24 -19.83 -51.05
N GLY A 131 2.07 -20.78 -50.63
CA GLY A 131 3.41 -21.02 -51.19
C GLY A 131 4.47 -19.98 -50.83
N LYS A 132 4.19 -19.03 -49.92
CA LYS A 132 5.14 -18.00 -49.50
C LYS A 132 6.00 -18.48 -48.33
N LYS A 133 7.31 -18.27 -48.40
CA LYS A 133 8.21 -18.48 -47.26
C LYS A 133 7.98 -17.37 -46.22
N SER A 134 7.28 -17.68 -45.14
CA SER A 134 7.02 -16.75 -44.03
C SER A 134 7.63 -17.29 -42.73
N TRP A 135 8.35 -16.42 -42.02
CA TRP A 135 9.06 -16.71 -40.76
C TRP A 135 8.71 -15.67 -39.68
N GLN A 136 7.57 -14.99 -39.80
CA GLN A 136 7.22 -13.83 -38.97
C GLN A 136 7.10 -14.18 -37.48
N ALA A 137 6.45 -15.30 -37.14
CA ALA A 137 6.29 -15.74 -35.76
C ALA A 137 7.62 -16.16 -35.13
N GLU A 138 8.46 -16.87 -35.89
CA GLU A 138 9.78 -17.30 -35.43
C GLU A 138 10.73 -16.11 -35.27
N ARG A 139 10.71 -15.14 -36.18
CA ARG A 139 11.49 -13.90 -36.08
C ARG A 139 11.04 -13.06 -34.87
N TYR A 140 9.74 -13.00 -34.61
CA TYR A 140 9.20 -12.33 -33.43
C TYR A 140 9.67 -13.02 -32.15
N ALA A 141 9.58 -14.37 -32.08
CA ALA A 141 10.00 -15.14 -30.92
C ALA A 141 11.52 -15.05 -30.66
N ARG A 142 12.36 -15.26 -31.70
CA ARG A 142 13.82 -15.23 -31.56
C ARG A 142 14.35 -13.82 -31.30
N GLY A 143 13.74 -12.80 -31.90
CA GLY A 143 14.26 -11.42 -31.90
C GLY A 143 13.51 -10.48 -30.98
N THR A 144 12.23 -10.21 -31.28
CA THR A 144 11.47 -9.14 -30.63
C THR A 144 11.14 -9.47 -29.19
N LEU A 145 10.68 -10.70 -28.90
CA LEU A 145 10.39 -11.13 -27.52
C LEU A 145 11.64 -11.08 -26.65
N ARG A 146 12.79 -11.53 -27.17
CA ARG A 146 14.06 -11.45 -26.46
C ARG A 146 14.39 -10.01 -26.04
N LYS A 147 14.29 -9.05 -26.97
CA LYS A 147 14.48 -7.61 -26.67
C LYS A 147 13.46 -7.09 -25.66
N ILE A 148 12.21 -7.53 -25.73
CA ILE A 148 11.18 -7.16 -24.76
C ILE A 148 11.55 -7.68 -23.36
N PHE A 149 12.01 -8.93 -23.23
CA PHE A 149 12.41 -9.48 -21.94
C PHE A 149 13.62 -8.75 -21.36
N GLU A 150 14.66 -8.48 -22.15
CA GLU A 150 15.82 -7.68 -21.73
C GLU A 150 15.40 -6.27 -21.24
N ARG A 151 14.40 -5.68 -21.90
CA ARG A 151 13.84 -4.38 -21.50
C ARG A 151 13.01 -4.47 -20.22
N LEU A 152 12.21 -5.51 -20.05
CA LEU A 152 11.47 -5.77 -18.81
C LEU A 152 12.41 -5.97 -17.63
N ASP A 153 13.48 -6.76 -17.80
CA ASP A 153 14.49 -6.98 -16.76
C ASP A 153 15.17 -5.66 -16.36
N ARG A 154 15.47 -4.79 -17.33
CA ARG A 154 16.02 -3.44 -17.08
C ARG A 154 15.03 -2.56 -16.32
N THR A 155 13.78 -2.53 -16.75
CA THR A 155 12.68 -1.82 -16.09
C THR A 155 12.55 -2.30 -14.65
N ASP A 156 12.41 -3.60 -14.41
CA ASP A 156 12.24 -4.17 -13.08
C ASP A 156 13.46 -3.96 -12.18
N GLY A 157 14.67 -4.03 -12.73
CA GLY A 157 15.90 -3.73 -12.01
C GLY A 157 15.96 -2.33 -11.40
N ARG A 158 15.20 -1.37 -11.94
CA ARG A 158 15.11 0.00 -11.43
C ARG A 158 14.33 0.09 -10.12
N TRP A 159 13.20 -0.61 -10.01
CA TRP A 159 12.40 -0.64 -8.79
C TRP A 159 12.94 -1.67 -7.79
N LEU A 160 13.29 -2.87 -8.28
CA LEU A 160 13.86 -3.95 -7.48
C LEU A 160 15.36 -3.71 -7.23
N THR A 161 15.71 -2.64 -6.53
CA THR A 161 17.08 -2.41 -6.08
C THR A 161 17.50 -3.47 -5.05
N PRO A 162 18.80 -3.73 -4.85
CA PRO A 162 19.25 -4.63 -3.78
C PRO A 162 18.70 -4.24 -2.40
N GLY A 163 18.62 -2.94 -2.11
CA GLY A 163 18.03 -2.41 -0.87
C GLY A 163 16.53 -2.68 -0.75
N TYR A 164 15.78 -2.52 -1.85
CA TYR A 164 14.36 -2.85 -1.89
C TYR A 164 14.12 -4.34 -1.64
N ARG A 165 14.85 -5.22 -2.33
CA ARG A 165 14.73 -6.69 -2.16
C ARG A 165 15.10 -7.15 -0.76
N SER A 166 16.21 -6.63 -0.22
CA SER A 166 16.66 -6.95 1.13
C SER A 166 15.64 -6.53 2.18
N LEU A 167 15.04 -5.34 2.04
CA LEU A 167 14.00 -4.85 2.94
C LEU A 167 12.74 -5.73 2.85
N ALA A 168 12.29 -6.05 1.64
CA ALA A 168 11.13 -6.90 1.44
C ALA A 168 11.30 -8.28 2.11
N GLY A 169 12.44 -8.94 1.91
CA GLY A 169 12.72 -10.24 2.53
C GLY A 169 12.91 -10.18 4.05
N ARG A 170 13.66 -9.19 4.55
CA ARG A 170 13.92 -9.01 5.99
C ARG A 170 12.64 -8.76 6.78
N GLU A 171 11.78 -7.89 6.25
CA GLU A 171 10.54 -7.48 6.92
C GLU A 171 9.33 -8.37 6.54
N ARG A 172 9.56 -9.47 5.81
CA ARG A 172 8.52 -10.40 5.35
C ARG A 172 7.41 -9.72 4.55
N LEU A 173 7.78 -8.72 3.76
CA LEU A 173 6.93 -7.98 2.83
C LEU A 173 7.15 -8.52 1.40
N ASP A 174 7.11 -9.84 1.22
CA ASP A 174 7.44 -10.51 -0.05
C ASP A 174 6.57 -10.03 -1.22
N ASP A 175 5.33 -9.62 -0.95
CA ASP A 175 4.40 -9.01 -1.92
C ASP A 175 4.98 -7.78 -2.63
N LEU A 176 5.92 -7.05 -2.00
CA LEU A 176 6.63 -5.93 -2.62
C LEU A 176 7.43 -6.36 -3.86
N LEU A 177 7.91 -7.61 -3.92
CA LEU A 177 8.74 -8.12 -5.01
C LEU A 177 7.96 -8.32 -6.32
N TYR A 178 6.63 -8.42 -6.23
CA TYR A 178 5.72 -8.57 -7.36
C TYR A 178 4.60 -7.53 -7.32
N LEU A 179 4.90 -6.35 -6.76
CA LEU A 179 3.98 -5.22 -6.61
C LEU A 179 3.12 -4.93 -7.86
N PRO A 180 3.67 -4.93 -9.11
CA PRO A 180 2.88 -4.68 -10.32
C PRO A 180 1.73 -5.67 -10.52
N GLN A 181 1.78 -6.87 -9.93
CA GLN A 181 0.80 -7.94 -10.12
C GLN A 181 -0.38 -7.82 -9.15
N LEU A 182 -0.23 -7.06 -8.07
CA LEU A 182 -1.20 -7.01 -6.98
C LEU A 182 -2.49 -6.29 -7.36
N ASN A 183 -3.59 -6.77 -6.79
CA ASN A 183 -4.89 -6.12 -6.84
C ASN A 183 -5.10 -5.17 -5.64
N LYS A 184 -6.21 -4.41 -5.63
CA LYS A 184 -6.50 -3.41 -4.59
C LYS A 184 -6.58 -4.00 -3.17
N HIS A 185 -7.09 -5.23 -3.02
CA HIS A 185 -7.18 -5.89 -1.72
C HIS A 185 -5.81 -6.31 -1.21
N GLN A 186 -4.99 -6.93 -2.05
CA GLN A 186 -3.62 -7.31 -1.71
C GLN A 186 -2.78 -6.07 -1.34
N ILE A 187 -2.95 -4.96 -2.07
CA ILE A 187 -2.28 -3.69 -1.75
C ILE A 187 -2.73 -3.15 -0.38
N GLN A 188 -4.00 -3.32 0.00
CA GLN A 188 -4.47 -2.95 1.34
C GLN A 188 -3.76 -3.78 2.42
N THR A 189 -3.71 -5.11 2.26
CA THR A 189 -3.02 -5.99 3.21
C THR A 189 -1.54 -5.62 3.33
N LEU A 190 -0.86 -5.44 2.19
CA LEU A 190 0.54 -5.04 2.15
C LEU A 190 0.77 -3.67 2.81
N ALA A 191 -0.13 -2.72 2.59
CA ALA A 191 -0.05 -1.40 3.22
C ALA A 191 -0.21 -1.46 4.74
N THR A 192 -1.13 -2.29 5.25
CA THR A 192 -1.28 -2.53 6.69
C THR A 192 -0.01 -3.14 7.28
N MET A 193 0.58 -4.15 6.62
CA MET A 193 1.84 -4.76 7.07
C MET A 193 3.01 -3.76 7.03
N THR A 194 3.09 -2.96 5.97
CA THR A 194 4.12 -1.92 5.84
C THR A 194 3.99 -0.86 6.94
N ALA A 195 2.77 -0.38 7.19
CA ALA A 195 2.50 0.56 8.27
C ALA A 195 2.87 0.00 9.66
N ALA A 196 2.53 -1.27 9.92
CA ALA A 196 2.91 -1.95 11.16
C ALA A 196 4.44 -2.07 11.31
N MET A 197 5.16 -2.40 10.23
CA MET A 197 6.63 -2.43 10.23
C MET A 197 7.21 -1.05 10.55
N PHE A 198 6.68 0.02 9.95
CA PHE A 198 7.12 1.39 10.25
C PHE A 198 6.82 1.79 11.70
N SER A 199 5.68 1.38 12.26
CA SER A 199 5.34 1.62 13.67
C SER A 199 6.32 0.92 14.61
N SER A 200 6.54 -0.38 14.41
CA SER A 200 7.47 -1.15 15.24
C SER A 200 8.91 -0.66 15.12
N THR A 201 9.32 -0.27 13.91
CA THR A 201 10.65 0.30 13.68
C THR A 201 10.78 1.67 14.35
N PHE A 202 9.74 2.49 14.33
CA PHE A 202 9.72 3.77 15.03
C PHE A 202 9.92 3.59 16.54
N GLU A 203 9.12 2.72 17.16
CA GLU A 203 9.22 2.39 18.59
C GLU A 203 10.63 1.92 18.96
N THR A 204 11.18 0.96 18.21
CA THR A 204 12.54 0.42 18.43
C THR A 204 13.62 1.50 18.31
N LEU A 205 13.49 2.41 17.33
CA LEU A 205 14.45 3.50 17.14
C LEU A 205 14.37 4.51 18.29
N CYS A 206 13.16 4.84 18.76
CA CYS A 206 12.98 5.74 19.90
C CYS A 206 13.63 5.17 21.17
N ASP A 207 13.39 3.88 21.47
CA ASP A 207 14.04 3.19 22.59
C ASP A 207 15.56 3.20 22.47
N GLY A 208 16.07 2.93 21.26
CA GLY A 208 17.51 2.90 20.97
C GLY A 208 18.18 4.28 21.06
N PHE A 209 17.45 5.36 20.78
CA PHE A 209 17.95 6.74 20.88
C PHE A 209 17.80 7.34 22.29
N GLY A 210 17.38 6.55 23.26
CA GLY A 210 17.38 6.96 24.66
C GLY A 210 16.08 7.62 25.11
N ALA A 211 14.93 7.20 24.57
CA ALA A 211 13.61 7.46 25.18
C ALA A 211 13.44 6.68 26.50
N ARG A 212 14.41 6.79 27.41
CA ARG A 212 14.36 6.25 28.78
C ARG A 212 13.82 7.36 29.70
N ASP A 213 13.09 6.96 30.74
CA ASP A 213 12.32 7.82 31.66
C ASP A 213 10.96 8.34 31.13
N GLY A 214 10.48 7.83 30.00
CA GLY A 214 9.10 8.03 29.54
C GLY A 214 8.86 9.31 28.73
N GLU A 215 9.87 10.17 28.54
CA GLU A 215 9.77 11.38 27.73
C GLU A 215 10.28 11.16 26.30
N LEU A 216 9.35 11.19 25.34
CA LEU A 216 9.66 11.21 23.91
C LEU A 216 9.99 12.65 23.48
N THR A 217 11.29 12.96 23.35
CA THR A 217 11.72 14.31 22.92
C THR A 217 11.67 14.48 21.39
N MET A 218 11.53 15.72 20.94
CA MET A 218 11.51 16.05 19.49
C MET A 218 12.82 15.67 18.78
N ASP A 219 13.97 15.75 19.47
CA ASP A 219 15.26 15.33 18.91
C ASP A 219 15.32 13.82 18.67
N VAL A 220 14.82 13.01 19.62
CA VAL A 220 14.71 11.55 19.46
C VAL A 220 13.76 11.21 18.31
N MET A 221 12.60 11.85 18.26
CA MET A 221 11.65 11.66 17.15
C MET A 221 12.25 12.03 15.79
N LEU A 222 13.06 13.09 15.73
CA LEU A 222 13.67 13.55 14.49
C LEU A 222 14.71 12.55 13.99
N LYS A 223 15.54 12.02 14.89
CA LYS A 223 16.50 10.95 14.60
C LYS A 223 15.80 9.70 14.09
N ALA A 224 14.73 9.28 14.76
CA ALA A 224 13.90 8.14 14.34
C ALA A 224 13.27 8.38 12.97
N TYR A 225 12.64 9.54 12.76
CA TYR A 225 12.06 9.92 11.47
C TYR A 225 13.09 9.89 10.35
N ARG A 226 14.30 10.44 10.54
CA ARG A 226 15.35 10.45 9.51
C ARG A 226 15.77 9.03 9.11
N MET A 227 15.72 8.07 10.04
CA MET A 227 15.96 6.66 9.74
C MET A 227 14.78 6.03 8.97
N LEU A 228 13.55 6.25 9.41
CA LEU A 228 12.35 5.78 8.71
C LEU A 228 12.24 6.36 7.29
N ALA A 229 12.58 7.64 7.13
CA ALA A 229 12.61 8.33 5.84
C ALA A 229 13.55 7.63 4.85
N ARG A 230 14.72 7.17 5.31
CA ARG A 230 15.64 6.36 4.46
C ARG A 230 15.03 5.02 4.08
N ILE A 231 14.27 4.37 4.96
CA ILE A 231 13.55 3.13 4.66
C ILE A 231 12.47 3.39 3.60
N ALA A 232 11.66 4.44 3.76
CA ALA A 232 10.62 4.81 2.79
C ALA A 232 11.21 5.14 1.41
N LEU A 233 12.35 5.84 1.36
CA LEU A 233 13.07 6.11 0.10
C LEU A 233 13.57 4.82 -0.57
N ARG A 234 14.01 3.81 0.20
CA ARG A 234 14.36 2.49 -0.37
C ARG A 234 13.17 1.78 -1.00
N LEU A 235 11.95 2.10 -0.56
CA LEU A 235 10.69 1.66 -1.16
C LEU A 235 10.19 2.55 -2.30
N HIS A 236 11.02 3.51 -2.78
CA HIS A 236 10.67 4.52 -3.79
C HIS A 236 9.51 5.43 -3.38
N ILE A 237 9.26 5.59 -2.08
CA ILE A 237 8.22 6.48 -1.56
C ILE A 237 8.88 7.70 -0.92
N MET A 238 8.54 8.89 -1.43
CA MET A 238 8.97 10.14 -0.84
C MET A 238 8.35 10.32 0.55
N PRO A 239 9.17 10.44 1.62
CA PRO A 239 8.68 10.63 2.97
C PRO A 239 7.94 11.97 3.11
N PRO A 240 6.90 12.06 3.97
CA PRO A 240 6.23 13.33 4.24
C PRO A 240 7.22 14.36 4.80
N HIS A 241 7.17 15.60 4.31
CA HIS A 241 8.00 16.71 4.80
C HIS A 241 9.54 16.49 4.75
N TYR A 242 10.01 15.58 3.89
CA TYR A 242 11.42 15.15 3.85
C TYR A 242 12.43 16.30 3.72
N GLU A 243 12.20 17.24 2.80
CA GLU A 243 13.12 18.37 2.61
C GLU A 243 13.14 19.32 3.81
N ALA A 244 12.02 19.55 4.48
CA ALA A 244 11.95 20.44 5.63
C ALA A 244 12.62 19.83 6.87
N LEU A 245 12.42 18.53 7.10
CA LEU A 245 12.92 17.80 8.27
C LEU A 245 14.39 17.34 8.14
N ASN A 246 14.96 17.39 6.93
CA ASN A 246 16.34 16.97 6.66
C ASN A 246 17.31 18.15 6.43
N LYS A 247 16.88 19.38 6.69
CA LYS A 247 17.74 20.58 6.73
C LYS A 247 18.57 20.65 8.00
N SER A 248 19.54 21.58 8.03
CA SER A 248 20.35 21.91 9.20
C SER A 248 19.48 22.39 10.36
N GLU A 249 18.50 23.25 10.07
CA GLU A 249 17.47 23.72 10.99
C GLU A 249 16.13 23.11 10.55
N PRO A 250 15.72 21.99 11.17
CA PRO A 250 14.50 21.30 10.80
C PRO A 250 13.28 21.96 11.43
N ASP A 251 12.19 22.03 10.67
CA ASP A 251 10.88 22.45 11.18
C ASP A 251 10.25 21.29 11.97
N THR A 252 10.48 21.26 13.29
CA THR A 252 10.07 20.15 14.16
C THR A 252 8.56 20.04 14.35
N GLU A 253 7.78 21.08 14.03
CA GLU A 253 6.31 21.04 14.15
C GLU A 253 5.67 20.08 13.14
N LEU A 254 6.35 19.84 12.01
CA LEU A 254 5.91 18.90 10.97
C LEU A 254 6.13 17.42 11.33
N LEU A 255 6.88 17.15 12.40
CA LEU A 255 7.38 15.83 12.73
C LEU A 255 6.29 14.85 13.18
N PRO A 256 5.36 15.20 14.08
CA PRO A 256 4.26 14.30 14.47
C PRO A 256 3.42 13.86 13.26
N GLY A 257 2.98 14.81 12.44
CA GLY A 257 2.18 14.52 11.25
C GLY A 257 2.93 13.73 10.18
N ALA A 258 4.27 13.86 10.11
CA ALA A 258 5.09 13.04 9.23
C ALA A 258 5.18 11.59 9.69
N ILE A 259 5.40 11.35 10.98
CA ILE A 259 5.48 10.01 11.58
C ILE A 259 4.12 9.31 11.48
N LEU A 260 3.02 9.99 11.84
CA LEU A 260 1.68 9.42 11.76
C LEU A 260 1.31 8.97 10.35
N ARG A 261 1.77 9.67 9.30
CA ARG A 261 1.59 9.21 7.91
C ARG A 261 2.44 7.98 7.59
N LEU A 262 3.68 7.93 8.06
CA LEU A 262 4.56 6.77 7.85
C LEU A 262 4.07 5.52 8.59
N THR A 263 3.28 5.67 9.65
CA THR A 263 2.65 4.55 10.39
C THR A 263 1.19 4.32 9.99
N CYS A 264 0.67 5.05 8.99
CA CYS A 264 -0.73 4.97 8.56
C CYS A 264 -0.90 4.01 7.37
N ALA A 265 -1.74 2.98 7.54
CA ALA A 265 -2.05 2.01 6.49
C ALA A 265 -2.72 2.65 5.27
N ASP A 266 -3.65 3.59 5.44
CA ASP A 266 -4.31 4.26 4.31
C ASP A 266 -3.37 5.16 3.51
N TRP A 267 -2.40 5.78 4.19
CA TRP A 267 -1.34 6.52 3.51
C TRP A 267 -0.49 5.57 2.65
N TRP A 268 -0.02 4.46 3.23
CA TRP A 268 0.74 3.45 2.49
C TRP A 268 -0.05 2.83 1.34
N LYS A 269 -1.35 2.56 1.52
CA LYS A 269 -2.22 2.04 0.46
C LYS A 269 -2.21 2.95 -0.75
N ARG A 270 -2.37 4.27 -0.52
CA ARG A 270 -2.33 5.27 -1.61
C ARG A 270 -0.97 5.30 -2.30
N LYS A 271 0.12 5.24 -1.54
CA LYS A 271 1.49 5.28 -2.07
C LYS A 271 1.87 4.02 -2.84
N LEU A 272 1.59 2.84 -2.30
CA LEU A 272 1.87 1.55 -2.94
C LEU A 272 0.98 1.32 -4.15
N TRP A 273 -0.30 1.72 -4.10
CA TRP A 273 -1.18 1.65 -5.27
C TRP A 273 -0.65 2.49 -6.43
N LEU A 274 -0.18 3.70 -6.13
CA LEU A 274 0.40 4.60 -7.12
C LEU A 274 1.66 4.00 -7.75
N LEU A 275 2.59 3.53 -6.90
CA LEU A 275 3.84 2.90 -7.35
C LEU A 275 3.56 1.65 -8.20
N ARG A 276 2.58 0.84 -7.80
CA ARG A 276 2.10 -0.31 -8.57
C ARG A 276 1.64 0.10 -9.97
N CYS A 277 0.79 1.13 -10.07
CA CYS A 277 0.24 1.57 -11.36
C CYS A 277 1.34 2.15 -12.26
N GLU A 278 2.25 2.95 -11.71
CA GLU A 278 3.40 3.49 -12.46
C GLU A 278 4.30 2.36 -12.96
N TRP A 279 4.75 1.47 -12.08
CA TRP A 279 5.65 0.38 -12.47
C TRP A 279 5.00 -0.55 -13.49
N ARG A 280 3.73 -0.92 -13.33
CA ARG A 280 3.03 -1.74 -14.31
C ARG A 280 2.97 -1.05 -15.69
N GLU A 281 2.66 0.24 -15.72
CA GLU A 281 2.61 0.98 -16.99
C GLU A 281 3.98 1.01 -17.67
N GLU A 282 5.05 1.19 -16.90
CA GLU A 282 6.41 1.20 -17.42
C GLU A 282 6.86 -0.18 -17.95
N GLN A 283 6.37 -1.28 -17.37
CA GLN A 283 6.55 -2.62 -17.94
C GLN A 283 5.80 -2.78 -19.26
N LEU A 284 4.55 -2.30 -19.35
CA LEU A 284 3.76 -2.33 -20.58
C LEU A 284 4.41 -1.48 -21.69
N ARG A 285 4.98 -0.34 -21.33
CA ARG A 285 5.76 0.54 -22.23
C ARG A 285 7.07 -0.13 -22.69
N ALA A 286 7.78 -0.79 -21.78
CA ALA A 286 8.97 -1.60 -22.11
C ALA A 286 8.65 -2.77 -23.07
N ALA A 287 7.44 -3.34 -22.95
CA ALA A 287 6.94 -4.40 -23.82
C ALA A 287 6.36 -3.91 -25.16
N CYS A 288 6.48 -2.61 -25.49
CA CYS A 288 5.88 -1.97 -26.68
C CYS A 288 4.35 -2.05 -26.75
N LEU A 289 3.68 -2.28 -25.62
CA LEU A 289 2.22 -2.31 -25.53
C LEU A 289 1.63 -0.89 -25.40
N VAL A 290 2.47 0.09 -25.05
CA VAL A 290 2.22 1.51 -25.25
C VAL A 290 2.98 1.95 -26.50
N SER A 291 2.26 2.17 -27.59
CA SER A 291 2.83 2.57 -28.89
C SER A 291 1.74 3.02 -29.84
N ARG A 292 2.13 3.70 -30.93
CA ARG A 292 1.21 4.13 -31.98
C ARG A 292 0.37 3.01 -32.57
N LYS A 293 0.93 1.79 -32.68
CA LYS A 293 0.27 0.64 -33.32
C LYS A 293 -0.60 -0.17 -32.35
N THR A 294 -0.29 -0.16 -31.06
CA THR A 294 -0.99 -1.00 -30.07
C THR A 294 -1.97 -0.19 -29.23
N SER A 295 -1.45 0.78 -28.47
CA SER A 295 -2.23 1.60 -27.55
C SER A 295 -1.47 2.91 -27.32
N PRO A 296 -1.82 3.99 -28.02
CA PRO A 296 -1.08 5.24 -27.91
C PRO A 296 -1.32 5.91 -26.55
N TYR A 297 -0.30 6.63 -26.08
CA TYR A 297 -0.24 7.44 -24.85
C TYR A 297 -0.30 6.66 -23.54
N LEU A 298 -1.19 5.67 -23.47
CA LEU A 298 -1.53 4.93 -22.26
C LEU A 298 -1.87 3.49 -22.64
N SER A 299 -1.46 2.53 -21.83
CA SER A 299 -1.85 1.14 -22.02
C SER A 299 -3.36 0.93 -21.88
N GLN A 300 -3.87 -0.16 -22.48
CA GLN A 300 -5.28 -0.51 -22.35
C GLN A 300 -5.66 -0.88 -20.90
N ASP A 301 -4.71 -1.39 -20.13
CA ASP A 301 -4.90 -1.73 -18.70
C ASP A 301 -5.14 -0.44 -17.89
N ALA A 302 -4.23 0.52 -18.01
CA ALA A 302 -4.33 1.80 -17.30
C ALA A 302 -5.55 2.62 -17.76
N LEU A 303 -5.93 2.57 -19.04
CA LEU A 303 -7.15 3.21 -19.53
C LEU A 303 -8.42 2.62 -18.89
N SER A 304 -8.46 1.28 -18.73
CA SER A 304 -9.58 0.60 -18.08
C SER A 304 -9.65 0.94 -16.59
N GLU A 305 -8.51 0.98 -15.89
CA GLU A 305 -8.42 1.43 -14.50
C GLU A 305 -8.87 2.90 -14.35
N PHE A 306 -8.49 3.77 -15.29
CA PHE A 306 -8.90 5.18 -15.32
C PHE A 306 -10.42 5.34 -15.46
N ARG A 307 -11.05 4.61 -16.39
CA ARG A 307 -12.51 4.61 -16.58
C ARG A 307 -13.25 4.12 -15.33
N ALA A 308 -12.81 3.00 -14.75
CA ALA A 308 -13.37 2.47 -13.50
C ALA A 308 -13.21 3.46 -12.33
N GLN A 309 -12.10 4.21 -12.28
CA GLN A 309 -11.91 5.23 -11.26
C GLN A 309 -12.85 6.44 -11.45
N ARG A 310 -13.09 6.87 -12.69
CA ARG A 310 -14.06 7.95 -12.98
C ARG A 310 -15.47 7.57 -12.59
N GLU A 311 -15.87 6.33 -12.86
CA GLU A 311 -17.17 5.79 -12.42
C GLU A 311 -17.30 5.83 -10.90
N LYS A 312 -16.31 5.31 -10.16
CA LYS A 312 -16.32 5.38 -8.68
C LYS A 312 -16.37 6.80 -8.15
N THR A 313 -15.67 7.74 -8.79
CA THR A 313 -15.72 9.16 -8.42
C THR A 313 -17.11 9.72 -8.66
N ARG A 314 -17.76 9.42 -9.79
CA ARG A 314 -19.15 9.84 -10.05
C ARG A 314 -20.10 9.28 -9.00
N ASP A 315 -20.02 7.99 -8.70
CA ASP A 315 -20.90 7.36 -7.72
C ASP A 315 -20.67 7.93 -6.31
N PHE A 316 -19.42 8.26 -5.96
CA PHE A 316 -19.10 9.01 -4.75
C PHE A 316 -19.74 10.40 -4.76
N LEU A 317 -19.58 11.19 -5.82
CA LEU A 317 -20.19 12.53 -5.90
C LEU A 317 -21.72 12.51 -5.76
N LYS A 318 -22.38 11.47 -6.27
CA LYS A 318 -23.84 11.28 -6.16
C LYS A 318 -24.31 10.85 -4.77
N SER A 319 -23.44 10.22 -3.99
CA SER A 319 -23.78 9.65 -2.69
C SER A 319 -23.61 10.64 -1.53
N PHE A 320 -23.13 11.86 -1.81
CA PHE A 320 -22.76 12.84 -0.79
C PHE A 320 -23.30 14.24 -1.12
N GLU A 321 -23.52 15.01 -0.08
CA GLU A 321 -23.95 16.41 -0.08
C GLU A 321 -22.99 17.22 0.80
N LEU A 322 -22.98 18.54 0.64
CA LEU A 322 -22.30 19.48 1.51
C LEU A 322 -23.33 20.21 2.36
N GLU A 323 -23.15 20.19 3.68
CA GLU A 323 -24.00 20.86 4.67
C GLU A 323 -23.24 22.01 5.32
N ASN A 324 -23.83 23.20 5.37
CA ASN A 324 -23.25 24.35 6.08
C ASN A 324 -23.71 24.40 7.55
N GLU A 325 -23.26 25.41 8.30
CA GLU A 325 -23.60 25.57 9.73
C GLU A 325 -25.10 25.84 9.98
N ASP A 326 -25.81 26.38 8.99
CA ASP A 326 -27.26 26.63 9.04
C ASP A 326 -28.12 25.40 8.68
N GLY A 327 -27.48 24.27 8.38
CA GLY A 327 -28.15 23.03 7.94
C GLY A 327 -28.61 23.05 6.47
N PHE A 328 -28.18 24.04 5.69
CA PHE A 328 -28.43 24.09 4.25
C PHE A 328 -27.54 23.09 3.51
N THR A 329 -28.16 22.26 2.67
CA THR A 329 -27.46 21.21 1.91
C THR A 329 -27.40 21.53 0.43
N ILE A 330 -26.25 21.22 -0.20
CA ILE A 330 -26.08 21.23 -1.66
C ILE A 330 -25.49 19.89 -2.11
N ASP A 331 -26.00 19.34 -3.20
CA ASP A 331 -25.42 18.18 -3.88
C ASP A 331 -23.91 18.37 -4.17
N LEU A 332 -23.09 17.43 -3.73
CA LEU A 332 -21.64 17.48 -3.99
C LEU A 332 -21.33 17.41 -5.48
N GLU A 333 -22.13 16.66 -6.26
CA GLU A 333 -22.00 16.58 -7.72
C GLU A 333 -22.15 17.98 -8.37
N THR A 334 -23.16 18.74 -7.95
CA THR A 334 -23.42 20.09 -8.45
C THR A 334 -22.27 21.03 -8.13
N VAL A 335 -21.77 21.03 -6.89
CA VAL A 335 -20.63 21.86 -6.47
C VAL A 335 -19.35 21.48 -7.22
N TYR A 336 -19.11 20.18 -7.39
CA TYR A 336 -17.94 19.68 -8.11
C TYR A 336 -17.90 20.17 -9.58
N TYR A 337 -19.04 20.11 -10.29
CA TYR A 337 -19.13 20.53 -11.69
C TYR A 337 -19.34 22.04 -11.89
N ALA A 338 -19.70 22.80 -10.85
CA ALA A 338 -19.66 24.26 -10.88
C ALA A 338 -18.23 24.80 -10.88
N GLY A 339 -17.28 24.08 -10.26
CA GLY A 339 -15.89 24.50 -10.13
C GLY A 339 -15.02 24.26 -11.38
N VAL A 340 -13.72 24.49 -11.21
CA VAL A 340 -12.68 24.28 -12.24
C VAL A 340 -12.34 22.81 -12.49
N SER A 341 -12.96 21.90 -11.73
CA SER A 341 -12.95 20.46 -12.00
C SER A 341 -13.72 20.11 -13.27
N ASN A 342 -14.67 20.96 -13.68
CA ASN A 342 -15.37 20.85 -14.94
C ASN A 342 -14.44 21.23 -16.11
N PRO A 343 -14.18 20.32 -17.06
CA PRO A 343 -13.32 20.61 -18.21
C PRO A 343 -13.78 21.80 -19.06
N VAL A 344 -15.09 22.05 -19.15
CA VAL A 344 -15.66 23.17 -19.91
C VAL A 344 -15.26 24.50 -19.28
N HIS A 345 -15.46 24.66 -17.97
CA HIS A 345 -15.07 25.88 -17.24
C HIS A 345 -13.55 26.07 -17.26
N ARG A 346 -12.79 24.99 -17.08
CA ARG A 346 -11.33 25.02 -17.14
C ARG A 346 -10.82 25.46 -18.51
N LYS A 347 -11.44 24.96 -19.59
CA LYS A 347 -11.12 25.37 -20.96
C LYS A 347 -11.47 26.85 -21.18
N ALA A 348 -12.67 27.28 -20.78
CA ALA A 348 -13.09 28.68 -20.91
C ALA A 348 -12.12 29.63 -20.20
N GLU A 349 -11.74 29.35 -18.95
CA GLU A 349 -10.75 30.13 -18.22
C GLU A 349 -9.42 30.20 -18.96
N MET A 350 -8.93 29.06 -19.47
CA MET A 350 -7.67 29.00 -20.20
C MET A 350 -7.69 29.79 -21.52
N MET A 351 -8.79 29.71 -22.27
CA MET A 351 -8.96 30.48 -23.50
C MET A 351 -9.07 31.98 -23.20
N ALA A 352 -9.78 32.37 -22.14
CA ALA A 352 -9.86 33.76 -21.69
C ALA A 352 -8.49 34.30 -21.25
N THR A 353 -7.72 33.52 -20.49
CA THR A 353 -6.34 33.90 -20.12
C THR A 353 -5.45 34.07 -21.35
N MET A 354 -5.52 33.13 -22.30
CA MET A 354 -4.71 33.18 -23.52
C MET A 354 -5.08 34.38 -24.40
N LYS A 355 -6.37 34.67 -24.56
CA LYS A 355 -6.83 35.86 -25.29
C LYS A 355 -6.40 37.14 -24.58
N GLY A 356 -6.43 37.17 -23.25
CA GLY A 356 -5.91 38.28 -22.47
C GLY A 356 -4.41 38.54 -22.71
N LEU A 357 -3.61 37.47 -22.81
CA LEU A 357 -2.18 37.57 -23.15
C LEU A 357 -1.94 38.08 -24.56
N GLU A 358 -2.75 37.62 -25.52
CA GLU A 358 -2.69 38.09 -26.91
C GLU A 358 -2.97 39.59 -27.01
N LEU A 359 -4.06 40.08 -26.40
CA LEU A 359 -4.40 41.50 -26.39
C LEU A 359 -3.33 42.36 -25.70
N LEU A 360 -2.73 41.86 -24.61
CA LEU A 360 -1.62 42.54 -23.94
C LEU A 360 -0.37 42.58 -24.81
N ALA A 361 -0.05 41.49 -25.50
CA ALA A 361 1.09 41.46 -26.41
C ALA A 361 0.89 42.46 -27.56
N GLU A 362 -0.30 42.51 -28.14
CA GLU A 362 -0.67 43.49 -29.18
C GLU A 362 -0.52 44.92 -28.67
N ALA A 363 -1.06 45.24 -27.48
CA ALA A 363 -0.96 46.57 -26.88
C ALA A 363 0.50 46.99 -26.57
N ARG A 364 1.36 46.02 -26.24
CA ARG A 364 2.78 46.24 -25.94
C ARG A 364 3.69 46.19 -27.17
N GLY A 365 3.17 45.77 -28.32
CA GLY A 365 3.98 45.48 -29.51
C GLY A 365 4.86 44.24 -29.38
N ASP A 366 4.59 43.35 -28.41
CA ASP A 366 5.34 42.12 -28.20
C ASP A 366 5.04 41.09 -29.31
N LYS A 367 6.05 40.31 -29.72
CA LYS A 367 5.90 39.25 -30.72
C LYS A 367 5.61 37.90 -30.08
N ALA A 368 4.85 37.06 -30.79
CA ALA A 368 4.49 35.73 -30.37
C ALA A 368 5.22 34.64 -31.18
N VAL A 369 5.71 33.62 -30.48
CA VAL A 369 6.35 32.45 -31.09
C VAL A 369 5.82 31.15 -30.47
N PHE A 370 5.58 30.16 -31.32
CA PHE A 370 5.18 28.83 -30.94
C PHE A 370 6.39 27.89 -30.97
N LEU A 371 6.74 27.31 -29.81
CA LEU A 371 7.88 26.42 -29.65
C LEU A 371 7.40 25.00 -29.36
N THR A 372 8.00 24.03 -30.02
CA THR A 372 7.83 22.60 -29.70
C THR A 372 9.17 22.02 -29.26
N VAL A 373 9.18 21.36 -28.10
CA VAL A 373 10.38 20.77 -27.50
C VAL A 373 10.11 19.31 -27.17
N THR A 374 10.92 18.43 -27.77
CA THR A 374 10.81 16.97 -27.61
C THR A 374 12.00 16.43 -26.80
N CYS A 375 11.83 15.30 -26.11
CA CYS A 375 12.93 14.65 -25.39
C CYS A 375 13.88 13.89 -26.34
N PRO A 376 15.17 13.69 -25.99
CA PRO A 376 16.08 12.82 -26.72
C PRO A 376 15.55 11.41 -26.98
N SER A 377 16.03 10.75 -28.04
CA SER A 377 15.56 9.42 -28.42
C SER A 377 15.70 8.37 -27.30
N LYS A 378 16.67 8.52 -26.39
CA LYS A 378 16.82 7.61 -25.23
C LYS A 378 15.62 7.57 -24.28
N TYR A 379 14.75 8.58 -24.31
CA TYR A 379 13.51 8.63 -23.54
C TYR A 379 12.34 7.90 -24.23
N HIS A 380 12.41 7.70 -25.54
CA HIS A 380 11.32 7.11 -26.32
C HIS A 380 11.44 5.59 -26.37
N ALA A 381 10.46 4.89 -25.82
CA ALA A 381 10.39 3.43 -25.72
C ALA A 381 10.12 2.75 -27.06
N THR A 382 9.40 3.40 -27.98
CA THR A 382 9.10 2.85 -29.30
C THR A 382 9.38 3.84 -30.42
N THR A 383 9.66 3.30 -31.59
CA THR A 383 9.66 4.09 -32.84
C THR A 383 8.23 4.34 -33.32
N GLU A 384 8.03 5.25 -34.28
CA GLU A 384 6.72 5.55 -34.88
C GLU A 384 6.00 4.31 -35.44
N ASN A 385 6.77 3.31 -35.87
CA ASN A 385 6.25 2.02 -36.37
C ASN A 385 5.83 1.06 -35.24
N GLY A 386 5.97 1.44 -33.97
CA GLY A 386 5.67 0.61 -32.80
C GLY A 386 6.76 -0.43 -32.47
N HIS A 387 7.89 -0.42 -33.18
CA HIS A 387 9.01 -1.30 -32.87
C HIS A 387 9.82 -0.80 -31.67
N PRO A 388 10.47 -1.70 -30.90
CA PRO A 388 11.39 -1.32 -29.84
C PRO A 388 12.44 -0.32 -30.34
N ASN A 389 12.57 0.83 -29.66
CA ASN A 389 13.65 1.77 -29.97
C ASN A 389 14.98 1.25 -29.39
N PRO A 390 16.03 1.01 -30.21
CA PRO A 390 17.32 0.53 -29.71
C PRO A 390 18.06 1.55 -28.83
N LYS A 391 17.75 2.85 -28.95
CA LYS A 391 18.38 3.90 -28.15
C LYS A 391 17.76 4.05 -26.76
N TRP A 392 16.58 3.45 -26.52
CA TRP A 392 15.87 3.60 -25.25
C TRP A 392 16.67 2.98 -24.09
N ASN A 393 16.94 3.80 -23.07
CA ASN A 393 17.79 3.41 -21.95
C ASN A 393 17.01 2.90 -20.73
N GLY A 394 15.70 2.73 -20.82
CA GLY A 394 14.85 2.40 -19.67
C GLY A 394 14.29 3.61 -18.93
N ALA A 395 14.43 4.83 -19.49
CA ALA A 395 13.84 6.03 -18.92
C ALA A 395 12.30 5.89 -18.83
N THR A 396 11.78 6.19 -17.65
CA THR A 396 10.35 6.24 -17.35
C THR A 396 9.72 7.49 -17.95
N MET A 397 8.39 7.51 -17.97
CA MET A 397 7.62 8.70 -18.24
C MET A 397 8.00 9.87 -17.34
N ARG A 398 8.23 9.59 -16.05
CA ARG A 398 8.58 10.65 -15.11
C ARG A 398 9.92 11.29 -15.44
N ASP A 399 10.92 10.51 -15.83
CA ASP A 399 12.24 11.02 -16.22
C ASP A 399 12.17 11.96 -17.42
N SER A 400 11.31 11.68 -18.40
CA SER A 400 11.16 12.56 -19.57
C SER A 400 10.58 13.94 -19.17
N SER A 401 9.65 13.96 -18.21
CA SER A 401 9.17 15.23 -17.66
C SER A 401 10.21 15.94 -16.82
N ASP A 402 10.96 15.20 -16.00
CA ASP A 402 11.97 15.76 -15.11
C ASP A 402 13.13 16.33 -15.91
N TYR A 403 13.49 15.70 -17.03
CA TYR A 403 14.41 16.27 -18.02
C TYR A 403 13.93 17.65 -18.51
N LEU A 404 12.69 17.73 -19.00
CA LEU A 404 12.19 19.01 -19.53
C LEU A 404 12.08 20.10 -18.45
N VAL A 405 11.69 19.75 -17.22
CA VAL A 405 11.55 20.72 -16.12
C VAL A 405 12.90 21.11 -15.52
N ASN A 406 13.69 20.14 -15.08
CA ASN A 406 14.87 20.35 -14.25
C ASN A 406 16.15 20.55 -15.06
N THR A 407 16.17 20.11 -16.32
CA THR A 407 17.35 20.27 -17.20
C THR A 407 17.08 21.37 -18.21
N PHE A 408 16.15 21.16 -19.15
CA PHE A 408 15.88 22.10 -20.24
C PHE A 408 15.37 23.45 -19.73
N PHE A 409 14.21 23.49 -19.06
CA PHE A 409 13.57 24.77 -18.71
C PHE A 409 14.29 25.50 -17.58
N ALA A 410 14.91 24.79 -16.66
CA ALA A 410 15.78 25.39 -15.65
C ALA A 410 16.99 26.08 -16.29
N ALA A 411 17.65 25.43 -17.26
CA ALA A 411 18.77 26.02 -18.00
C ALA A 411 18.35 27.24 -18.82
N VAL A 412 17.22 27.15 -19.55
CA VAL A 412 16.66 28.29 -20.30
C VAL A 412 16.40 29.47 -19.38
N ARG A 413 15.64 29.27 -18.29
CA ARG A 413 15.35 30.37 -17.34
C ARG A 413 16.61 30.96 -16.72
N LYS A 414 17.60 30.13 -16.38
CA LYS A 414 18.89 30.60 -15.82
C LYS A 414 19.67 31.43 -16.84
N LYS A 415 19.71 31.00 -18.12
CA LYS A 415 20.39 31.72 -19.19
C LYS A 415 19.69 33.04 -19.50
N LEU A 416 18.37 33.03 -19.70
CA LEU A 416 17.59 34.25 -19.94
C LEU A 416 17.76 35.27 -18.80
N ASN A 417 17.71 34.83 -17.54
CA ASN A 417 17.89 35.74 -16.41
C ASN A 417 19.29 36.38 -16.37
N ARG A 418 20.35 35.61 -16.70
CA ARG A 418 21.72 36.15 -16.76
C ARG A 418 21.89 37.15 -17.90
N ASP A 419 21.19 36.95 -19.00
CA ASP A 419 21.27 37.79 -20.19
C ASP A 419 20.27 38.97 -20.14
N GLY A 420 19.54 39.14 -19.03
CA GLY A 420 18.55 40.22 -18.87
C GLY A 420 17.24 40.03 -19.63
N LEU A 421 17.08 38.91 -20.35
CA LEU A 421 15.93 38.64 -21.20
C LEU A 421 14.72 38.16 -20.39
N ARG A 422 13.52 38.60 -20.78
CA ARG A 422 12.27 38.25 -20.10
C ARG A 422 11.21 37.81 -21.10
N TRP A 423 10.36 36.87 -20.67
CA TRP A 423 9.33 36.29 -21.53
C TRP A 423 8.14 35.79 -20.69
N TYR A 424 6.96 35.80 -21.29
CA TYR A 424 5.72 35.33 -20.66
C TYR A 424 4.93 34.46 -21.63
N GLY A 425 3.96 33.71 -21.13
CA GLY A 425 3.15 32.85 -21.98
C GLY A 425 2.61 31.62 -21.28
N ILE A 426 2.38 30.57 -22.07
CA ILE A 426 1.85 29.29 -21.61
C ILE A 426 2.69 28.14 -22.16
N ARG A 427 2.92 27.14 -21.29
CA ARG A 427 3.39 25.81 -21.66
C ARG A 427 2.25 24.82 -21.54
N THR A 428 2.06 24.02 -22.58
CA THR A 428 1.20 22.84 -22.61
C THR A 428 2.06 21.57 -22.72
N VAL A 429 1.57 20.47 -22.16
CA VAL A 429 2.27 19.19 -22.14
C VAL A 429 1.39 18.15 -22.80
N GLU A 430 1.96 17.37 -23.71
CA GLU A 430 1.27 16.31 -24.42
C GLU A 430 2.16 15.04 -24.43
N PRO A 431 1.56 13.84 -24.47
CA PRO A 431 2.30 12.62 -24.71
C PRO A 431 2.60 12.44 -26.21
N HIS A 432 3.80 11.94 -26.53
CA HIS A 432 4.05 11.23 -27.77
C HIS A 432 3.34 9.87 -27.77
N HIS A 433 3.20 9.25 -28.94
CA HIS A 433 2.51 7.97 -29.11
C HIS A 433 2.98 6.82 -28.19
N ASP A 434 4.21 6.85 -27.68
CA ASP A 434 4.79 5.87 -26.75
C ASP A 434 4.69 6.30 -25.26
N GLY A 435 3.97 7.39 -25.01
CA GLY A 435 3.78 8.05 -23.73
C GLY A 435 4.69 9.26 -23.53
N THR A 436 5.89 9.30 -24.11
CA THR A 436 6.99 10.21 -23.73
C THR A 436 6.56 11.68 -23.76
N VAL A 437 6.96 12.48 -22.76
CA VAL A 437 6.53 13.88 -22.68
C VAL A 437 7.16 14.73 -23.80
N HIS A 438 6.36 15.60 -24.42
CA HIS A 438 6.83 16.78 -25.16
C HIS A 438 6.06 18.04 -24.75
N TRP A 439 6.66 19.20 -25.01
CA TRP A 439 6.08 20.50 -24.69
C TRP A 439 5.75 21.28 -25.94
N HIS A 440 4.62 21.97 -25.88
CA HIS A 440 4.31 23.08 -26.76
C HIS A 440 4.22 24.35 -25.92
N MET A 441 4.80 25.44 -26.41
CA MET A 441 4.84 26.71 -25.69
C MET A 441 4.41 27.82 -26.62
N MET A 442 3.46 28.63 -26.15
CA MET A 442 3.20 29.94 -26.74
C MET A 442 3.92 30.98 -25.89
N VAL A 443 4.86 31.68 -26.51
CA VAL A 443 5.81 32.59 -25.88
C VAL A 443 5.63 33.99 -26.45
N PHE A 444 5.63 34.99 -25.58
CA PHE A 444 5.62 36.40 -25.92
C PHE A 444 6.85 37.10 -25.35
N ALA A 445 7.47 37.96 -26.16
CA ALA A 445 8.58 38.82 -25.75
C ALA A 445 8.70 40.04 -26.67
N HIS A 446 9.52 41.01 -26.25
CA HIS A 446 9.79 42.22 -27.02
C HIS A 446 10.38 41.87 -28.41
N PRO A 447 10.07 42.62 -29.48
CA PRO A 447 10.54 42.33 -30.84
C PRO A 447 12.06 42.20 -30.97
N GLU A 448 12.82 42.93 -30.16
CA GLU A 448 14.29 42.90 -30.15
C GLU A 448 14.87 41.69 -29.40
N GLU A 449 14.09 41.09 -28.50
CA GLU A 449 14.54 40.00 -27.63
C GLU A 449 14.13 38.61 -28.15
N ILE A 450 13.03 38.53 -28.91
CA ILE A 450 12.38 37.26 -29.27
C ILE A 450 13.31 36.29 -29.99
N ASP A 451 14.14 36.77 -30.92
CA ASP A 451 15.04 35.92 -31.70
C ASP A 451 16.20 35.40 -30.85
N SER A 452 16.71 36.23 -29.94
CA SER A 452 17.72 35.81 -28.94
C SER A 452 17.15 34.75 -27.99
N ILE A 453 15.91 34.92 -27.55
CA ILE A 453 15.22 33.94 -26.70
C ILE A 453 15.02 32.62 -27.44
N VAL A 454 14.59 32.66 -28.70
CA VAL A 454 14.43 31.48 -29.56
C VAL A 454 15.77 30.76 -29.75
N ALA A 455 16.85 31.51 -30.06
CA ALA A 455 18.18 30.95 -30.24
C ALA A 455 18.69 30.25 -28.97
N ILE A 456 18.59 30.92 -27.81
CA ILE A 456 18.96 30.34 -26.51
C ILE A 456 18.16 29.06 -26.23
N THR A 457 16.84 29.11 -26.46
CA THR A 457 15.96 27.98 -26.19
C THR A 457 16.30 26.79 -27.11
N ARG A 458 16.51 27.05 -28.40
CA ARG A 458 16.93 26.05 -29.39
C ARG A 458 18.25 25.41 -28.99
N ASP A 459 19.26 26.21 -28.70
CA ASP A 459 20.62 25.74 -28.45
C ASP A 459 20.68 24.84 -27.21
N ILE A 460 19.91 25.19 -26.16
CA ILE A 460 19.76 24.34 -24.96
C ILE A 460 18.96 23.07 -25.27
N ALA A 461 17.88 23.15 -26.06
CA ALA A 461 17.06 21.98 -26.41
C ALA A 461 17.84 20.91 -27.20
N ILE A 462 18.72 21.34 -28.10
CA ILE A 462 19.51 20.44 -28.96
C ILE A 462 20.83 20.01 -28.35
N GLN A 463 21.23 20.57 -27.20
CA GLN A 463 22.53 20.32 -26.57
C GLN A 463 22.69 18.84 -26.19
N GLU A 464 21.67 18.25 -25.57
CA GLU A 464 21.73 16.86 -25.11
C GLU A 464 21.49 15.87 -26.25
N ASP A 465 22.42 14.93 -26.41
CA ASP A 465 22.45 13.94 -27.49
C ASP A 465 22.45 14.56 -28.91
N ARG A 466 23.04 15.75 -29.07
CA ARG A 466 23.10 16.50 -30.35
C ARG A 466 23.50 15.66 -31.57
N HIS A 467 24.43 14.73 -31.38
CA HIS A 467 24.93 13.84 -32.43
C HIS A 467 23.82 12.99 -33.09
N GLU A 468 22.67 12.81 -32.44
CA GLU A 468 21.56 12.02 -32.97
C GLU A 468 20.72 12.74 -34.02
N LEU A 469 20.79 14.08 -34.08
CA LEU A 469 19.94 14.92 -34.92
C LEU A 469 20.55 15.18 -36.31
N GLY A 470 21.87 15.03 -36.45
CA GLY A 470 22.57 15.43 -37.67
C GLY A 470 22.31 16.91 -38.00
N ASN A 471 21.93 17.19 -39.25
CA ASN A 471 21.61 18.54 -39.72
C ASN A 471 20.15 18.96 -39.45
N ASP A 472 19.25 18.00 -39.29
CA ASP A 472 17.83 18.26 -39.06
C ASP A 472 17.51 18.24 -37.56
N ILE A 473 17.35 19.42 -36.98
CA ILE A 473 17.01 19.57 -35.55
C ILE A 473 15.50 19.53 -35.28
N THR A 474 14.65 19.49 -36.31
CA THR A 474 13.19 19.52 -36.15
C THR A 474 12.62 18.37 -35.30
N PRO A 475 13.23 17.16 -35.24
CA PRO A 475 12.78 16.13 -34.30
C PRO A 475 12.95 16.51 -32.83
N ARG A 476 13.75 17.54 -32.53
CA ARG A 476 14.02 18.00 -31.16
C ARG A 476 13.39 19.35 -30.84
N PHE A 477 13.53 20.29 -31.76
CA PHE A 477 13.08 21.67 -31.57
C PHE A 477 12.48 22.21 -32.84
N LYS A 478 11.23 22.67 -32.76
CA LYS A 478 10.53 23.36 -33.83
C LYS A 478 10.09 24.73 -33.35
N VAL A 479 10.30 25.74 -34.19
CA VAL A 479 9.87 27.11 -33.96
C VAL A 479 8.95 27.55 -35.08
N GLU A 480 7.83 28.16 -34.72
CA GLU A 480 6.90 28.79 -35.66
C GLU A 480 6.58 30.20 -35.14
N TYR A 481 6.99 31.22 -35.90
CA TYR A 481 6.60 32.60 -35.61
C TYR A 481 5.13 32.78 -35.96
N VAL A 482 4.35 33.40 -35.06
CA VAL A 482 2.92 33.60 -35.28
C VAL A 482 2.74 34.66 -36.35
N ASP A 483 1.97 34.30 -37.37
CA ASP A 483 1.62 35.16 -38.50
C ASP A 483 0.13 35.46 -38.43
N GLY A 484 -0.22 36.74 -38.27
CA GLY A 484 -1.61 37.20 -38.13
C GLY A 484 -2.51 36.80 -39.30
N SER A 485 -1.94 36.51 -40.48
CA SER A 485 -2.71 35.99 -41.63
C SER A 485 -3.13 34.53 -41.50
N LYS A 486 -2.39 33.72 -40.73
CA LYS A 486 -2.64 32.29 -40.50
C LYS A 486 -3.48 32.02 -39.26
N GLY A 487 -3.46 32.94 -38.31
CA GLY A 487 -4.26 32.88 -37.10
C GLY A 487 -3.62 33.66 -35.95
N THR A 488 -4.40 33.88 -34.90
CA THR A 488 -3.92 34.57 -33.70
C THR A 488 -3.14 33.62 -32.78
N PRO A 489 -2.28 34.11 -31.87
CA PRO A 489 -1.61 33.27 -30.87
C PRO A 489 -2.58 32.33 -30.12
N THR A 490 -3.77 32.81 -29.78
CA THR A 490 -4.82 32.00 -29.15
C THR A 490 -5.26 30.85 -30.03
N SER A 491 -5.43 31.06 -31.34
CA SER A 491 -5.82 30.00 -32.29
C SER A 491 -4.75 28.91 -32.44
N TYR A 492 -3.46 29.28 -32.41
CA TYR A 492 -2.34 28.34 -32.50
C TYR A 492 -2.32 27.34 -31.33
N ILE A 493 -2.56 27.83 -30.10
CA ILE A 493 -2.53 26.97 -28.90
C ILE A 493 -3.88 26.29 -28.60
N ALA A 494 -4.98 26.75 -29.21
CA ALA A 494 -6.34 26.26 -28.95
C ALA A 494 -6.48 24.74 -29.12
N THR A 495 -5.88 24.17 -30.18
CA THR A 495 -5.92 22.71 -30.43
C THR A 495 -5.24 21.95 -29.28
N TYR A 496 -4.13 22.44 -28.74
CA TYR A 496 -3.39 21.79 -27.65
C TYR A 496 -4.11 21.90 -26.30
N ILE A 497 -4.83 23.01 -26.07
CA ILE A 497 -5.73 23.15 -24.92
C ILE A 497 -6.90 22.18 -25.04
N GLY A 498 -7.52 22.08 -26.23
CA GLY A 498 -8.64 21.17 -26.50
C GLY A 498 -8.28 19.69 -26.33
N LYS A 499 -7.19 19.24 -26.99
CA LYS A 499 -6.70 17.85 -26.98
C LYS A 499 -6.43 17.29 -25.57
N ASN A 500 -6.22 18.16 -24.59
CA ASN A 500 -5.79 17.77 -23.24
C ASN A 500 -6.87 17.98 -22.17
N LEU A 501 -8.03 18.52 -22.52
CA LEU A 501 -9.07 18.90 -21.55
C LEU A 501 -10.44 18.32 -21.87
N ASP A 502 -10.90 18.47 -23.11
CA ASP A 502 -12.31 18.26 -23.42
C ASP A 502 -12.48 17.55 -24.77
N SER A 503 -13.00 16.33 -24.73
CA SER A 503 -13.28 15.55 -25.94
C SER A 503 -14.39 16.19 -26.78
N ARG A 504 -15.34 16.91 -26.16
CA ARG A 504 -16.46 17.57 -26.85
C ARG A 504 -16.00 18.77 -27.68
N ALA A 505 -14.89 19.39 -27.30
CA ALA A 505 -14.28 20.52 -28.02
C ALA A 505 -13.76 20.14 -29.42
N VAL A 506 -13.57 18.85 -29.65
CA VAL A 506 -12.93 18.29 -30.84
C VAL A 506 -13.76 17.19 -31.49
N ASP A 507 -14.92 16.89 -30.92
CA ASP A 507 -15.97 16.08 -31.54
C ASP A 507 -16.49 16.81 -32.78
N GLY A 508 -16.52 16.11 -33.90
CA GLY A 508 -16.99 16.65 -35.16
C GLY A 508 -16.45 15.90 -36.38
N ILE A 509 -17.24 15.97 -37.45
CA ILE A 509 -16.83 15.55 -38.78
C ILE A 509 -15.99 16.69 -39.36
N ASP A 510 -14.80 16.37 -39.88
CA ASP A 510 -14.00 17.32 -40.63
C ASP A 510 -14.80 17.77 -41.87
N PRO A 511 -15.14 19.07 -42.00
CA PRO A 511 -15.96 19.57 -43.11
C PRO A 511 -15.34 19.30 -44.48
N LYS A 512 -14.01 19.14 -44.57
CA LYS A 512 -13.31 18.90 -45.84
C LYS A 512 -13.30 17.43 -46.25
N THR A 513 -13.33 16.51 -45.28
CA THR A 513 -13.15 15.07 -45.56
C THR A 513 -14.39 14.24 -45.28
N GLY A 514 -15.42 14.80 -44.62
CA GLY A 514 -16.64 14.08 -44.27
C GLY A 514 -16.43 12.95 -43.25
N LYS A 515 -15.25 12.88 -42.61
CA LYS A 515 -14.88 11.84 -41.63
C LYS A 515 -14.63 12.44 -40.25
N PRO A 516 -14.76 11.65 -39.17
CA PRO A 516 -14.39 12.11 -37.83
C PRO A 516 -12.96 12.63 -37.80
N ARG A 517 -12.72 13.78 -37.14
CA ARG A 517 -11.36 14.32 -36.97
C ARG A 517 -10.47 13.28 -36.29
N VAL A 518 -9.34 12.99 -36.92
CA VAL A 518 -8.34 12.02 -36.45
C VAL A 518 -7.08 12.74 -35.95
N ASP A 519 -6.50 12.22 -34.88
CA ASP A 519 -5.23 12.72 -34.36
C ASP A 519 -4.06 12.09 -35.13
N HIS A 520 -3.18 12.90 -35.69
CA HIS A 520 -2.09 12.42 -36.55
C HIS A 520 -1.07 11.58 -35.76
N GLU A 521 -0.83 11.90 -34.50
CA GLU A 521 0.13 11.18 -33.65
C GLU A 521 -0.36 9.76 -33.31
N THR A 522 -1.67 9.55 -33.14
CA THR A 522 -2.26 8.26 -32.71
C THR A 522 -2.96 7.48 -33.81
N GLY A 523 -3.48 8.15 -34.83
CA GLY A 523 -4.41 7.59 -35.81
C GLY A 523 -5.79 7.25 -35.23
N LYS A 524 -6.13 7.73 -34.02
CA LYS A 524 -7.44 7.53 -33.36
C LYS A 524 -8.35 8.74 -33.58
N SER A 525 -9.63 8.60 -33.22
CA SER A 525 -10.52 9.76 -33.14
C SER A 525 -10.00 10.75 -32.10
N MET A 526 -10.30 12.03 -32.29
CA MET A 526 -9.80 13.05 -31.36
C MET A 526 -10.34 12.85 -29.93
N ALA A 527 -11.61 12.42 -29.77
CA ALA A 527 -12.20 12.13 -28.46
C ALA A 527 -11.49 11.00 -27.72
N GLU A 528 -11.16 9.89 -28.39
CA GLU A 528 -10.39 8.79 -27.80
C GLU A 528 -8.98 9.24 -27.41
N SER A 529 -8.38 10.12 -28.22
CA SER A 529 -7.04 10.66 -27.97
C SER A 529 -7.03 11.56 -26.73
N VAL A 530 -8.06 12.39 -26.55
CA VAL A 530 -8.23 13.25 -25.36
C VAL A 530 -8.39 12.43 -24.09
N GLU A 531 -9.25 11.40 -24.10
CA GLU A 531 -9.44 10.53 -22.93
C GLU A 531 -8.11 9.88 -22.51
N ARG A 532 -7.35 9.37 -23.47
CA ARG A 532 -6.03 8.76 -23.25
C ARG A 532 -5.03 9.76 -22.69
N ALA A 533 -4.98 10.98 -23.24
CA ALA A 533 -4.10 12.04 -22.75
C ALA A 533 -4.43 12.44 -21.30
N ILE A 534 -5.72 12.53 -20.95
CA ILE A 534 -6.16 12.82 -19.57
C ILE A 534 -5.80 11.66 -18.62
N GLY A 535 -6.06 10.42 -19.03
CA GLY A 535 -5.70 9.22 -18.25
C GLY A 535 -4.20 9.14 -18.00
N TRP A 536 -3.40 9.39 -19.04
CA TRP A 536 -1.94 9.47 -18.98
C TRP A 536 -1.46 10.57 -18.02
N ALA A 537 -1.99 11.78 -18.14
CA ALA A 537 -1.61 12.89 -17.27
C ALA A 537 -1.96 12.60 -15.81
N ARG A 538 -3.09 11.92 -15.56
CA ARG A 538 -3.52 11.53 -14.21
C ARG A 538 -2.62 10.46 -13.61
N LEU A 539 -2.29 9.41 -14.36
CA LEU A 539 -1.42 8.32 -13.90
C LEU A 539 -0.03 8.85 -13.52
N HIS A 540 0.60 9.60 -14.43
CA HIS A 540 1.97 10.11 -14.25
C HIS A 540 2.04 11.46 -13.52
N ARG A 541 0.90 11.96 -13.02
CA ARG A 541 0.80 13.25 -12.29
C ARG A 541 1.46 14.40 -13.06
N VAL A 542 1.19 14.50 -14.35
CA VAL A 542 1.75 15.54 -15.22
C VAL A 542 0.89 16.80 -15.11
N ARG A 543 1.52 17.92 -14.76
CA ARG A 543 0.88 19.24 -14.87
C ARG A 543 0.82 19.63 -16.35
N GLN A 544 -0.33 19.41 -16.99
CA GLN A 544 -0.52 19.66 -18.42
C GLN A 544 -0.38 21.13 -18.82
N PHE A 545 -0.70 22.07 -17.92
CA PHE A 545 -0.75 23.49 -18.25
C PHE A 545 -0.06 24.37 -17.21
N GLN A 546 0.79 25.27 -17.68
CA GLN A 546 1.49 26.24 -16.85
C GLN A 546 1.62 27.57 -17.60
N PHE A 547 0.92 28.59 -17.11
CA PHE A 547 1.20 29.98 -17.49
C PHE A 547 2.41 30.50 -16.70
N PHE A 548 3.20 31.37 -17.31
CA PHE A 548 4.37 32.00 -16.68
C PHE A 548 4.45 33.47 -17.08
N GLY A 549 5.05 34.29 -16.20
CA GLY A 549 5.16 35.73 -16.41
C GLY A 549 3.85 36.51 -16.24
N ILE A 550 2.82 35.92 -15.60
CA ILE A 550 1.53 36.58 -15.35
C ILE A 550 1.11 36.51 -13.87
N PRO A 551 0.21 37.43 -13.42
CA PRO A 551 -0.49 37.37 -12.15
C PRO A 551 -1.21 36.04 -11.89
N SER A 552 -1.47 35.76 -10.60
CA SER A 552 -2.08 34.49 -10.18
C SER A 552 -3.51 34.34 -10.71
N ARG A 553 -3.81 33.20 -11.33
CA ARG A 553 -5.20 32.82 -11.67
C ARG A 553 -6.01 32.41 -10.45
N GLN A 554 -5.38 32.12 -9.32
CA GLN A 554 -6.13 31.87 -8.08
C GLN A 554 -6.78 33.18 -7.59
N VAL A 555 -6.04 34.29 -7.60
CA VAL A 555 -6.58 35.62 -7.23
C VAL A 555 -7.75 36.00 -8.14
N TRP A 556 -7.61 35.78 -9.45
CA TRP A 556 -8.70 35.95 -10.41
C TRP A 556 -9.99 35.20 -10.01
N ARG A 557 -9.85 33.93 -9.59
CA ARG A 557 -11.01 33.11 -9.14
C ARG A 557 -11.62 33.63 -7.86
N GLU A 558 -10.80 34.05 -6.90
CA GLU A 558 -11.28 34.62 -5.63
C GLU A 558 -12.02 35.94 -5.86
N LEU A 559 -11.51 36.82 -6.73
CA LEU A 559 -12.17 38.08 -7.09
C LEU A 559 -13.52 37.84 -7.76
N ARG A 560 -13.62 36.88 -8.70
CA ARG A 560 -14.91 36.53 -9.32
C ARG A 560 -15.90 35.92 -8.34
N ARG A 561 -15.41 35.13 -7.37
CA ARG A 561 -16.25 34.61 -6.27
C ARG A 561 -16.78 35.76 -5.43
N LEU A 562 -15.93 36.71 -5.08
CA LEU A 562 -16.30 37.91 -4.33
C LEU A 562 -17.33 38.76 -5.08
N ALA A 563 -17.11 39.05 -6.36
CA ALA A 563 -18.06 39.78 -7.19
C ALA A 563 -19.43 39.09 -7.24
N SER A 564 -19.45 37.76 -7.37
CA SER A 564 -20.70 36.98 -7.33
C SER A 564 -21.39 37.03 -5.96
N GLN A 565 -20.63 37.13 -4.87
CA GLN A 565 -21.17 37.30 -3.51
C GLN A 565 -21.76 38.70 -3.33
N MET A 566 -21.06 39.75 -3.78
CA MET A 566 -21.52 41.14 -3.71
C MET A 566 -22.81 41.35 -4.51
N ALA A 567 -22.90 40.76 -5.72
CA ALA A 567 -24.11 40.79 -6.54
C ALA A 567 -25.31 40.08 -5.89
N ARG A 568 -25.08 39.03 -5.09
CA ARG A 568 -26.14 38.32 -4.35
C ARG A 568 -26.60 39.05 -3.10
N ASN A 569 -25.81 39.99 -2.58
CA ASN A 569 -26.17 40.78 -1.41
C ASN A 569 -26.15 42.29 -1.75
N PRO A 570 -27.20 42.83 -2.39
CA PRO A 570 -27.26 44.23 -2.83
C PRO A 570 -27.14 45.25 -1.69
N GLU A 571 -27.53 44.87 -0.47
CA GLU A 571 -27.44 45.71 0.73
C GLU A 571 -25.99 45.78 1.28
N GLY A 572 -25.14 44.83 0.87
CA GLY A 572 -23.73 44.80 1.23
C GLY A 572 -22.86 45.75 0.38
N PRO A 573 -21.57 45.92 0.75
CA PRO A 573 -20.63 46.73 -0.01
C PRO A 573 -20.52 46.25 -1.47
N GLN A 574 -20.76 47.15 -2.42
CA GLN A 574 -20.69 46.88 -3.86
C GLN A 574 -19.33 47.25 -4.48
N ARG A 575 -18.39 47.73 -3.66
CA ARG A 575 -17.01 48.01 -4.06
C ARG A 575 -16.03 47.67 -2.93
N LEU A 576 -14.79 47.42 -3.29
CA LEU A 576 -13.69 47.39 -2.33
C LEU A 576 -13.38 48.80 -1.84
N LYS A 577 -12.79 48.89 -0.63
CA LYS A 577 -12.45 50.18 -0.01
C LYS A 577 -11.32 50.91 -0.74
N ASP A 578 -10.39 50.16 -1.33
CA ASP A 578 -9.28 50.69 -2.10
C ASP A 578 -9.62 50.65 -3.60
N ASP A 579 -9.54 51.81 -4.25
CA ASP A 579 -9.93 51.98 -5.66
C ASP A 579 -9.06 51.15 -6.62
N ALA A 580 -7.78 50.94 -6.28
CA ALA A 580 -6.89 50.15 -7.12
C ALA A 580 -7.26 48.66 -7.04
N MET A 581 -7.54 48.15 -5.85
CA MET A 581 -8.06 46.79 -5.67
C MET A 581 -9.42 46.61 -6.35
N ASP A 582 -10.31 47.59 -6.23
CA ASP A 582 -11.64 47.57 -6.85
C ASP A 582 -11.55 47.52 -8.37
N ALA A 583 -10.61 48.24 -8.98
CA ALA A 583 -10.36 48.17 -10.42
C ALA A 583 -9.93 46.76 -10.88
N VAL A 584 -9.16 46.03 -10.07
CA VAL A 584 -8.80 44.64 -10.35
C VAL A 584 -10.02 43.71 -10.23
N LEU A 585 -10.87 43.93 -9.21
CA LEU A 585 -12.13 43.21 -9.03
C LEU A 585 -13.07 43.40 -10.23
N ALA A 586 -13.29 44.65 -10.64
CA ALA A 586 -14.13 44.99 -11.79
C ALA A 586 -13.63 44.34 -13.09
N ALA A 587 -12.30 44.35 -13.31
CA ALA A 587 -11.71 43.68 -14.46
C ALA A 587 -11.91 42.14 -14.41
N ALA A 588 -11.80 41.56 -13.22
CA ALA A 588 -12.00 40.13 -13.01
C ALA A 588 -13.45 39.70 -13.23
N ASP A 589 -14.41 40.48 -12.74
CA ASP A 589 -15.85 40.24 -12.90
C ASP A 589 -16.27 40.31 -14.37
N ALA A 590 -15.85 41.36 -15.08
CA ALA A 590 -16.07 41.55 -16.51
C ALA A 590 -15.46 40.44 -17.40
N GLY A 591 -14.60 39.58 -16.85
CA GLY A 591 -13.97 38.51 -17.61
C GLY A 591 -12.81 38.98 -18.51
N CYS A 592 -12.35 40.23 -18.35
CA CYS A 592 -11.24 40.79 -19.12
C CYS A 592 -9.88 40.46 -18.47
N PHE A 593 -9.29 39.33 -18.87
CA PHE A 593 -7.97 38.92 -18.37
C PHE A 593 -6.85 39.92 -18.71
N ALA A 594 -6.94 40.62 -19.83
CA ALA A 594 -5.95 41.64 -20.23
C ALA A 594 -5.90 42.78 -19.20
N THR A 595 -7.06 43.41 -18.95
CA THR A 595 -7.19 44.50 -17.96
C THR A 595 -6.87 44.02 -16.55
N TYR A 596 -7.25 42.80 -16.17
CA TYR A 596 -6.87 42.25 -14.87
C TYR A 596 -5.35 42.17 -14.68
N ILE A 597 -4.62 41.70 -15.70
CA ILE A 597 -3.17 41.61 -15.63
C ILE A 597 -2.56 43.01 -15.59
N GLU A 598 -3.05 43.94 -16.41
CA GLU A 598 -2.62 45.33 -16.42
C GLU A 598 -2.80 46.01 -15.05
N LYS A 599 -4.00 45.88 -14.45
CA LYS A 599 -4.31 46.44 -13.12
C LYS A 599 -3.54 45.77 -11.98
N GLN A 600 -3.06 44.54 -12.18
CA GLN A 600 -2.14 43.87 -11.26
C GLN A 600 -0.67 44.33 -11.40
N GLY A 601 -0.38 45.28 -12.30
CA GLY A 601 0.96 45.82 -12.57
C GLY A 601 1.55 45.35 -13.91
N GLY A 602 0.87 44.48 -14.66
CA GLY A 602 1.29 43.97 -15.96
C GLY A 602 1.92 42.58 -15.94
N VAL A 603 2.48 42.19 -17.08
CA VAL A 603 3.25 40.94 -17.24
C VAL A 603 4.67 41.09 -16.70
N LEU A 604 5.31 39.97 -16.37
CA LEU A 604 6.72 39.90 -15.95
C LEU A 604 7.06 40.60 -14.62
N VAL A 605 6.04 41.02 -13.87
CA VAL A 605 6.19 41.64 -12.54
C VAL A 605 6.59 40.57 -11.50
N PRO A 606 7.57 40.85 -10.62
CA PRO A 606 7.89 39.95 -9.52
C PRO A 606 6.70 39.72 -8.59
N ARG A 607 6.55 38.49 -8.07
CA ARG A 607 5.36 38.11 -7.28
C ARG A 607 5.10 38.95 -6.04
N LYS A 608 6.14 39.54 -5.47
CA LYS A 608 6.07 40.41 -4.29
C LYS A 608 5.43 41.77 -4.60
N ASP A 609 5.45 42.16 -5.87
CA ASP A 609 5.03 43.49 -6.33
C ASP A 609 3.63 43.46 -6.99
N TYR A 610 2.91 42.33 -6.91
CA TYR A 610 1.52 42.26 -7.35
C TYR A 610 0.59 42.99 -6.38
N LEU A 611 -0.35 43.76 -6.92
CA LEU A 611 -1.31 44.56 -6.15
C LEU A 611 -2.20 43.71 -5.24
N ILE A 612 -2.72 42.58 -5.75
CA ILE A 612 -3.56 41.65 -4.99
C ILE A 612 -2.96 40.25 -4.99
N ARG A 613 -2.90 39.63 -3.81
CA ARG A 613 -2.47 38.24 -3.59
C ARG A 613 -3.55 37.44 -2.86
N THR A 614 -3.46 36.12 -2.96
CA THR A 614 -4.32 35.21 -2.21
C THR A 614 -3.98 35.32 -0.73
N ALA A 615 -5.00 35.58 0.09
CA ALA A 615 -4.91 35.53 1.54
C ALA A 615 -5.15 34.09 1.98
N TYR A 616 -4.32 33.63 2.91
CA TYR A 616 -4.41 32.30 3.49
C TYR A 616 -4.70 32.42 4.99
N ASP A 617 -5.42 31.45 5.51
CA ASP A 617 -5.62 31.26 6.95
C ASP A 617 -5.22 29.85 7.38
N LEU A 618 -5.08 29.66 8.68
CA LEU A 618 -5.03 28.32 9.25
C LEU A 618 -6.46 27.78 9.37
N ALA A 619 -6.63 26.50 9.09
CA ALA A 619 -7.90 25.82 9.32
C ALA A 619 -8.16 25.69 10.82
N ASP A 620 -9.41 25.92 11.23
CA ASP A 620 -9.83 25.82 12.63
C ASP A 620 -9.71 24.39 13.15
N GLU A 621 -9.97 23.40 12.29
CA GLU A 621 -9.87 21.98 12.61
C GLU A 621 -8.52 21.39 12.17
N LEU A 622 -7.96 20.53 13.03
CA LEU A 622 -6.79 19.73 12.70
C LEU A 622 -7.17 18.63 11.70
N ASN A 623 -6.26 18.32 10.77
CA ASN A 623 -6.43 17.16 9.89
C ASN A 623 -6.28 15.83 10.66
N ASP A 624 -6.53 14.70 9.98
CA ASP A 624 -6.39 13.34 10.53
C ASP A 624 -5.00 13.01 11.14
N TYR A 625 -4.00 13.85 10.89
CA TYR A 625 -2.62 13.71 11.37
C TYR A 625 -2.23 14.79 12.40
N GLY A 626 -3.19 15.56 12.92
CA GLY A 626 -2.98 16.55 13.97
C GLY A 626 -2.33 17.86 13.50
N GLU A 627 -2.33 18.15 12.19
CA GLU A 627 -1.75 19.40 11.65
C GLU A 627 -2.84 20.41 11.31
N GLN A 628 -2.61 21.69 11.61
CA GLN A 628 -3.43 22.80 11.10
C GLN A 628 -3.12 23.00 9.62
N SER A 629 -4.08 22.69 8.76
CA SER A 629 -3.92 22.88 7.33
C SER A 629 -4.08 24.34 6.93
N VAL A 630 -3.35 24.78 5.91
CA VAL A 630 -3.54 26.13 5.35
C VAL A 630 -4.73 26.13 4.39
N GLN A 631 -5.69 27.01 4.61
CA GLN A 631 -6.86 27.23 3.77
C GLN A 631 -6.86 28.60 3.10
N ILE A 632 -7.61 28.75 2.00
CA ILE A 632 -7.75 30.03 1.32
C ILE A 632 -8.77 30.86 2.09
N TYR A 633 -8.34 31.98 2.65
CA TYR A 633 -9.22 32.97 3.27
C TYR A 633 -9.89 33.83 2.20
N GLY A 634 -9.11 34.30 1.24
CA GLY A 634 -9.58 35.14 0.14
C GLY A 634 -8.49 35.95 -0.51
N ILE A 635 -8.59 37.28 -0.44
CA ILE A 635 -7.65 38.20 -1.08
C ILE A 635 -7.11 39.25 -0.11
N TRP A 636 -5.92 39.79 -0.40
CA TRP A 636 -5.35 40.94 0.30
C TRP A 636 -4.34 41.66 -0.60
N SER A 637 -3.99 42.90 -0.24
CA SER A 637 -2.94 43.68 -0.91
C SER A 637 -1.66 43.77 -0.07
N PRO A 638 -0.50 43.34 -0.60
CA PRO A 638 0.80 43.51 0.06
C PRO A 638 1.19 44.96 0.32
N PHE A 639 0.70 45.91 -0.49
CA PHE A 639 1.03 47.33 -0.36
C PHE A 639 0.25 48.00 0.78
N ILE A 640 -0.96 47.52 1.06
CA ILE A 640 -1.83 48.06 2.12
C ILE A 640 -1.62 47.30 3.44
N GLY A 641 -1.28 46.01 3.36
CA GLY A 641 -1.10 45.14 4.53
C GLY A 641 -2.38 44.43 4.95
N GLU A 642 -2.38 43.87 6.16
CA GLU A 642 -3.46 42.99 6.66
C GLU A 642 -4.83 43.68 6.76
N SER A 643 -4.88 45.01 6.84
CA SER A 643 -6.14 45.78 6.84
C SER A 643 -6.93 45.66 5.52
N SER A 644 -6.28 45.20 4.44
CA SER A 644 -6.90 44.97 3.13
C SER A 644 -7.41 43.55 2.91
N ARG A 645 -7.32 42.66 3.92
CA ARG A 645 -7.86 41.30 3.81
C ARG A 645 -9.37 41.32 3.57
N VAL A 646 -9.82 40.52 2.61
CA VAL A 646 -11.24 40.29 2.35
C VAL A 646 -11.49 38.78 2.30
N CYS A 647 -12.40 38.31 3.14
CA CYS A 647 -12.85 36.93 3.15
C CYS A 647 -13.71 36.65 1.92
N THR A 648 -13.40 35.57 1.19
CA THR A 648 -14.21 35.09 0.06
C THR A 648 -14.85 33.73 0.33
N HIS A 649 -14.54 33.11 1.48
CA HIS A 649 -15.09 31.83 1.94
C HIS A 649 -15.66 31.99 3.36
N PRO A 650 -16.82 32.64 3.50
CA PRO A 650 -17.42 32.88 4.82
C PRO A 650 -18.00 31.61 5.46
N ASP A 651 -18.40 30.63 4.64
CA ASP A 651 -19.12 29.45 5.10
C ASP A 651 -18.21 28.22 5.22
N ASN A 652 -18.36 27.50 6.34
CA ASN A 652 -17.79 26.18 6.52
C ASN A 652 -18.74 25.11 5.99
N TRP A 653 -18.22 24.17 5.19
CA TRP A 653 -19.00 23.09 4.59
C TRP A 653 -18.53 21.73 5.08
N LYS A 654 -19.46 20.90 5.53
CA LYS A 654 -19.21 19.53 5.97
C LYS A 654 -19.74 18.53 4.95
N LEU A 655 -18.93 17.52 4.67
CA LEU A 655 -19.31 16.44 3.78
C LEU A 655 -20.26 15.47 4.50
N VAL A 656 -21.51 15.39 4.06
CA VAL A 656 -22.52 14.50 4.63
C VAL A 656 -22.98 13.48 3.59
N ARG A 657 -23.32 12.26 4.04
CA ARG A 657 -23.86 11.24 3.14
C ARG A 657 -25.31 11.60 2.82
N ARG A 658 -25.67 11.55 1.54
CA ARG A 658 -27.04 11.79 1.09
C ARG A 658 -27.99 10.81 1.82
N LYS A 659 -29.03 11.35 2.44
CA LYS A 659 -30.09 10.53 3.04
C LYS A 659 -30.88 9.89 1.89
N PRO A 660 -31.26 8.60 1.98
CA PRO A 660 -32.22 8.06 1.03
C PRO A 660 -33.48 8.90 1.15
N GLU A 661 -33.93 9.47 0.03
CA GLU A 661 -35.24 10.09 -0.03
C GLU A 661 -36.25 9.03 0.40
N ALA A 662 -37.09 9.34 1.40
CA ALA A 662 -38.29 8.55 1.63
C ALA A 662 -39.07 8.63 0.31
N GLU A 663 -39.39 7.48 -0.29
CA GLU A 663 -40.23 7.46 -1.48
C GLU A 663 -41.57 8.12 -1.12
N ASP A 664 -41.72 9.39 -1.49
CA ASP A 664 -43.03 10.03 -1.60
C ASP A 664 -43.77 9.25 -2.69
N SER A 665 -44.65 8.37 -2.24
CA SER A 665 -45.60 7.60 -3.04
C SER A 665 -46.65 8.51 -3.69
N ALA A 666 -46.22 9.44 -4.55
CA ALA A 666 -47.12 10.35 -5.25
C ALA A 666 -46.50 10.95 -6.52
N ARG A 667 -45.82 10.15 -7.36
CA ARG A 667 -45.63 10.50 -8.79
C ARG A 667 -45.82 9.28 -9.68
N GLU A 668 -47.09 8.96 -9.90
CA GLU A 668 -47.53 8.14 -11.02
C GLU A 668 -47.42 8.91 -12.35
N ASN A 669 -47.01 8.15 -13.37
CA ASN A 669 -47.23 8.29 -14.82
C ASN A 669 -46.09 8.87 -15.68
N GLY A 670 -45.48 7.95 -16.45
CA GLY A 670 -44.64 8.29 -17.60
C GLY A 670 -43.87 7.15 -18.27
N PHE A 671 -44.50 5.98 -18.49
CA PHE A 671 -44.25 5.02 -19.59
C PHE A 671 -42.79 4.59 -19.92
N ASP A 672 -42.40 3.36 -19.56
CA ASP A 672 -41.89 2.40 -20.56
C ASP A 672 -42.06 0.94 -20.09
N LEU A 673 -42.35 0.07 -21.05
CA LEU A 673 -42.84 -1.28 -20.88
C LEU A 673 -41.74 -2.31 -20.57
N GLN A 674 -41.99 -3.09 -19.51
CA GLN A 674 -41.67 -4.51 -19.28
C GLN A 674 -40.44 -5.13 -19.98
N GLY A 675 -39.41 -5.36 -19.18
CA GLY A 675 -38.55 -6.56 -19.24
C GLY A 675 -38.39 -7.13 -17.82
N GLY A 676 -39.16 -8.17 -17.48
CA GLY A 676 -39.34 -8.66 -16.10
C GLY A 676 -38.10 -9.31 -15.45
N PRO A 677 -38.09 -9.40 -14.11
CA PRO A 677 -36.97 -9.90 -13.31
C PRO A 677 -37.04 -11.42 -13.14
N ALA A 678 -36.16 -12.16 -13.81
CA ALA A 678 -35.91 -13.56 -13.49
C ALA A 678 -34.44 -13.94 -13.72
N ALA A 679 -33.68 -13.79 -12.63
CA ALA A 679 -32.51 -14.59 -12.21
C ALA A 679 -31.14 -14.38 -12.93
N PRO A 680 -30.02 -14.80 -12.31
CA PRO A 680 -29.66 -14.68 -10.89
C PRO A 680 -28.19 -14.29 -10.68
N TRP A 681 -27.91 -13.62 -9.56
CA TRP A 681 -26.56 -13.56 -9.00
C TRP A 681 -26.17 -14.95 -8.48
N THR A 682 -25.14 -15.56 -9.07
CA THR A 682 -24.37 -16.61 -8.40
C THR A 682 -22.88 -16.52 -8.73
N ARG A 683 -22.07 -16.41 -7.68
CA ARG A 683 -20.86 -17.24 -7.49
C ARG A 683 -20.79 -17.61 -6.00
N GLY A 684 -21.24 -18.81 -5.68
CA GLY A 684 -21.00 -19.46 -4.39
C GLY A 684 -19.91 -20.53 -4.51
N ASN A 685 -19.16 -20.75 -3.42
CA ASN A 685 -18.85 -22.05 -2.77
C ASN A 685 -17.96 -21.79 -1.54
N ASN A 686 -18.04 -22.42 -0.37
CA ASN A 686 -18.96 -23.42 0.21
C ASN A 686 -18.67 -23.50 1.73
N CYS A 687 -19.69 -23.73 2.57
CA CYS A 687 -19.58 -24.58 3.77
C CYS A 687 -21.00 -24.98 4.25
N PRO A 688 -21.22 -26.22 4.75
CA PRO A 688 -22.47 -26.95 4.49
C PRO A 688 -23.54 -26.91 5.60
N ARG A 689 -24.79 -26.81 5.13
CA ARG A 689 -26.05 -27.50 5.45
C ARG A 689 -26.25 -28.15 6.84
N VAL A 690 -27.29 -27.69 7.56
CA VAL A 690 -28.19 -28.55 8.33
C VAL A 690 -29.62 -28.22 7.88
N GLN A 691 -30.38 -29.28 7.64
CA GLN A 691 -31.65 -29.35 6.95
C GLN A 691 -32.79 -28.64 7.71
N GLU A 692 -33.61 -27.89 6.98
CA GLU A 692 -35.01 -27.70 7.33
C GLU A 692 -35.80 -28.89 6.80
N THR A 693 -36.69 -29.41 7.64
CA THR A 693 -37.88 -30.16 7.19
C THR A 693 -39.09 -29.31 7.49
N ASP A 694 -39.89 -29.16 6.45
CA ASP A 694 -41.12 -28.41 6.30
C ASP A 694 -42.15 -28.63 7.42
N ASN A 695 -42.87 -27.55 7.76
CA ASN A 695 -44.34 -27.58 7.69
C ASN A 695 -44.94 -26.16 7.73
N ASN A 696 -45.79 -25.90 6.74
CA ASN A 696 -46.65 -24.74 6.61
C ASN A 696 -47.72 -24.71 7.70
N GLY A 697 -48.00 -23.49 8.19
CA GLY A 697 -49.35 -23.02 8.49
C GLY A 697 -49.76 -22.98 9.97
N THR A 698 -49.66 -21.80 10.58
CA THR A 698 -50.80 -21.08 11.21
C THR A 698 -50.40 -19.62 11.50
N GLU A 699 -51.35 -18.70 11.29
CA GLU A 699 -51.23 -17.29 11.63
C GLU A 699 -51.30 -17.02 13.15
N GLN A 700 -50.67 -15.89 13.52
CA GLN A 700 -50.76 -15.06 14.74
C GLN A 700 -49.94 -15.45 15.98
N PRO A 701 -49.50 -14.49 16.83
CA PRO A 701 -49.60 -13.00 16.78
C PRO A 701 -48.24 -12.27 16.92
N GLU A 702 -48.23 -10.95 16.71
CA GLU A 702 -47.13 -10.06 17.13
C GLU A 702 -46.84 -10.23 18.64
N GLU A 703 -45.69 -10.81 18.99
CA GLU A 703 -45.17 -10.76 20.36
C GLU A 703 -44.67 -9.34 20.64
N ARG A 704 -45.43 -8.60 21.47
CA ARG A 704 -44.90 -7.45 22.22
C ARG A 704 -43.62 -7.88 22.95
N PRO A 705 -42.53 -7.09 22.95
CA PRO A 705 -41.32 -7.44 23.68
C PRO A 705 -41.64 -7.54 25.18
N ALA A 706 -41.38 -8.71 25.78
CA ALA A 706 -41.61 -8.96 27.20
C ALA A 706 -40.82 -7.94 28.08
N PRO A 707 -41.42 -7.42 29.17
CA PRO A 707 -40.73 -6.52 30.10
C PRO A 707 -39.57 -7.20 30.83
N TRP A 708 -38.60 -6.41 31.26
CA TRP A 708 -37.39 -6.81 31.98
C TRP A 708 -37.70 -7.54 33.30
N PRO A 709 -37.04 -8.66 33.64
CA PRO A 709 -37.01 -9.16 35.02
C PRO A 709 -36.10 -8.26 35.85
N GLN A 710 -36.64 -7.57 36.85
CA GLN A 710 -35.84 -6.81 37.81
C GLN A 710 -35.34 -7.72 38.94
N LEU A 711 -34.16 -7.41 39.49
CA LEU A 711 -33.62 -8.10 40.67
C LEU A 711 -34.56 -7.82 41.85
N PRO A 712 -35.17 -8.85 42.50
CA PRO A 712 -36.00 -8.64 43.68
C PRO A 712 -35.15 -8.13 44.85
N ASP A 713 -35.66 -7.16 45.60
CA ASP A 713 -34.95 -6.59 46.74
C ASP A 713 -34.60 -7.68 47.78
N GLY A 714 -33.34 -7.70 48.20
CA GLY A 714 -32.82 -8.60 49.25
C GLY A 714 -32.28 -9.95 48.78
N VAL A 715 -32.20 -10.24 47.48
CA VAL A 715 -31.66 -11.52 46.96
C VAL A 715 -30.24 -11.36 46.40
N GLU A 716 -29.33 -12.27 46.80
CA GLU A 716 -27.94 -12.28 46.33
C GLU A 716 -27.87 -12.60 44.82
N VAL A 717 -27.06 -11.82 44.09
CA VAL A 717 -27.04 -11.78 42.60
C VAL A 717 -26.73 -13.15 41.99
N ASN A 718 -25.88 -13.95 42.66
CA ASN A 718 -25.52 -15.28 42.18
C ASN A 718 -26.65 -16.31 42.29
N GLU A 719 -27.54 -16.14 43.27
CA GLU A 719 -28.68 -17.02 43.50
C GLU A 719 -29.83 -16.69 42.53
N TRP A 720 -30.06 -15.40 42.28
CA TRP A 720 -30.99 -14.92 41.24
C TRP A 720 -30.56 -15.34 39.83
N MET A 721 -29.27 -15.28 39.48
CA MET A 721 -28.81 -15.75 38.16
C MET A 721 -29.01 -17.25 37.93
N ARG A 722 -29.01 -18.05 39.01
CA ARG A 722 -29.24 -19.50 38.93
C ARG A 722 -30.72 -19.85 38.78
N SER A 723 -31.62 -19.04 39.33
CA SER A 723 -33.08 -19.26 39.25
C SER A 723 -33.69 -18.89 37.89
N LEU A 724 -33.02 -18.04 37.10
CA LEU A 724 -33.44 -17.69 35.73
C LEU A 724 -33.45 -18.91 34.79
N LYS A 725 -34.50 -19.07 33.99
CA LYS A 725 -34.61 -20.10 32.95
C LYS A 725 -33.73 -19.77 31.75
N ARG A 726 -33.41 -20.78 30.92
CA ARG A 726 -32.44 -20.65 29.81
C ARG A 726 -32.79 -19.58 28.77
N HIS A 727 -34.08 -19.31 28.54
CA HIS A 727 -34.51 -18.25 27.62
C HIS A 727 -34.42 -16.86 28.28
N GLU A 728 -34.73 -16.75 29.58
CA GLU A 728 -34.57 -15.51 30.38
C GLU A 728 -33.10 -15.09 30.50
N ARG A 729 -32.18 -16.05 30.73
CA ARG A 729 -30.73 -15.77 30.69
C ARG A 729 -30.28 -15.27 29.32
N ARG A 730 -30.84 -15.81 28.23
CA ARG A 730 -30.52 -15.39 26.85
C ARG A 730 -31.09 -14.02 26.49
N ALA A 731 -32.23 -13.64 27.08
CA ALA A 731 -32.78 -12.30 26.95
C ALA A 731 -31.97 -11.29 27.77
N LEU A 732 -31.63 -11.62 29.02
CA LEU A 732 -30.78 -10.81 29.90
C LEU A 732 -29.39 -10.58 29.27
N MET A 733 -28.75 -11.63 28.74
CA MET A 733 -27.43 -11.49 28.10
C MET A 733 -27.48 -10.69 26.80
N ARG A 734 -28.59 -10.75 26.04
CA ARG A 734 -28.78 -9.89 24.85
C ARG A 734 -28.99 -8.44 25.25
N SER A 735 -29.82 -8.17 26.27
CA SER A 735 -30.07 -6.82 26.74
C SER A 735 -28.85 -6.19 27.43
N LEU A 736 -28.03 -6.99 28.14
CA LEU A 736 -26.74 -6.55 28.67
C LEU A 736 -25.74 -6.26 27.56
N ARG A 737 -25.77 -7.00 26.44
CA ARG A 737 -24.93 -6.74 25.28
C ARG A 737 -25.36 -5.47 24.54
N ASP A 738 -26.66 -5.22 24.42
CA ASP A 738 -27.21 -4.00 23.82
C ASP A 738 -27.04 -2.78 24.75
N LYS A 739 -27.17 -2.95 26.08
CA LYS A 739 -26.79 -1.92 27.06
C LYS A 739 -25.29 -1.69 27.08
N GLN A 740 -24.44 -2.70 26.89
CA GLN A 740 -22.98 -2.51 26.81
C GLN A 740 -22.58 -1.83 25.50
N ALA A 741 -23.28 -2.08 24.40
CA ALA A 741 -23.08 -1.38 23.14
C ALA A 741 -23.53 0.09 23.23
N LYS A 742 -24.71 0.36 23.81
CA LYS A 742 -25.21 1.74 24.06
C LYS A 742 -24.39 2.47 25.12
N ASN A 743 -24.04 1.83 26.23
CA ASN A 743 -23.17 2.41 27.25
C ASN A 743 -21.74 2.61 26.73
N SER A 744 -21.19 1.78 25.84
CA SER A 744 -19.86 2.07 25.26
C SER A 744 -19.89 3.22 24.26
N SER A 745 -21.02 3.41 23.55
CA SER A 745 -21.22 4.56 22.66
C SER A 745 -21.43 5.84 23.46
N ASP A 746 -22.28 5.81 24.49
CA ASP A 746 -22.58 6.95 25.36
C ASP A 746 -21.44 7.25 26.34
N GLU A 747 -20.69 6.25 26.83
CA GLU A 747 -19.47 6.48 27.60
C GLU A 747 -18.35 6.99 26.71
N MET A 748 -18.19 6.51 25.47
CA MET A 748 -17.17 7.07 24.57
C MET A 748 -17.52 8.50 24.15
N GLN A 749 -18.81 8.84 23.99
CA GLN A 749 -19.30 10.21 23.78
C GLN A 749 -19.21 11.09 25.04
N SER A 750 -19.50 10.56 26.23
CA SER A 750 -19.36 11.25 27.53
C SER A 750 -17.90 11.47 27.93
N TRP A 751 -17.02 10.51 27.64
CA TRP A 751 -15.56 10.61 27.82
C TRP A 751 -14.94 11.62 26.86
N THR A 752 -15.41 11.71 25.61
CA THR A 752 -14.96 12.73 24.65
C THR A 752 -15.57 14.11 24.91
N GLN A 753 -16.79 14.20 25.44
CA GLN A 753 -17.40 15.47 25.87
C GLN A 753 -16.79 16.01 27.17
N SER A 754 -16.43 15.14 28.14
CA SER A 754 -15.76 15.57 29.38
C SER A 754 -14.35 16.12 29.16
N ARG A 755 -13.70 15.79 28.02
CA ARG A 755 -12.42 16.39 27.61
C ARG A 755 -12.59 17.75 26.90
N LYS A 756 -13.81 18.10 26.48
CA LYS A 756 -14.12 19.32 25.73
C LYS A 756 -14.47 20.53 26.60
N GLN A 757 -14.57 20.40 27.92
CA GLN A 757 -14.73 21.55 28.83
C GLN A 757 -13.89 21.39 30.11
N GLN A 758 -13.06 22.39 30.42
CA GLN A 758 -12.44 22.52 31.75
C GLN A 758 -13.55 22.84 32.76
N ARG A 759 -13.75 21.99 33.77
CA ARG A 759 -14.68 22.32 34.87
C ARG A 759 -14.10 23.46 35.72
N PRO A 760 -14.89 24.49 36.07
CA PRO A 760 -14.44 25.55 36.97
C PRO A 760 -14.11 24.99 38.35
N LEU A 761 -13.18 25.64 39.06
CA LEU A 761 -12.78 25.26 40.43
C LEU A 761 -13.97 25.50 41.39
N PRO A 762 -14.22 24.62 42.37
CA PRO A 762 -15.21 24.87 43.41
C PRO A 762 -14.88 26.13 44.23
N ASP A 763 -15.88 26.88 44.70
CA ASP A 763 -15.65 28.13 45.45
C ASP A 763 -14.77 27.94 46.71
N ASN A 764 -14.80 26.75 47.32
CA ASN A 764 -13.99 26.38 48.50
C ASN A 764 -12.68 25.64 48.16
N HIS A 765 -12.17 25.77 46.93
CA HIS A 765 -11.02 24.99 46.45
C HIS A 765 -9.73 25.15 47.27
N GLU A 766 -9.47 26.32 47.88
CA GLU A 766 -8.27 26.53 48.70
C GLU A 766 -8.30 25.71 50.00
N LEU A 767 -9.46 25.66 50.66
CA LEU A 767 -9.69 24.84 51.87
C LEU A 767 -9.61 23.35 51.55
N LEU A 768 -10.27 22.92 50.47
CA LEU A 768 -10.23 21.51 50.01
C LEU A 768 -8.82 21.09 49.62
N ALA A 769 -8.06 21.95 48.92
CA ALA A 769 -6.68 21.66 48.54
C ALA A 769 -5.78 21.45 49.77
N LYS A 770 -6.01 22.22 50.83
CA LYS A 770 -5.26 22.12 52.09
C LYS A 770 -5.57 20.82 52.83
N GLU A 771 -6.85 20.52 53.06
CA GLU A 771 -7.26 19.31 53.78
C GLU A 771 -6.92 18.04 52.99
N TRP A 772 -7.00 18.06 51.67
CA TRP A 772 -6.60 16.94 50.82
C TRP A 772 -5.08 16.73 50.78
N ARG A 773 -4.28 17.81 50.87
CA ARG A 773 -2.81 17.69 51.01
C ARG A 773 -2.45 17.06 52.37
N GLU A 774 -3.04 17.54 53.45
CA GLU A 774 -2.81 17.00 54.80
C GLU A 774 -3.28 15.53 54.91
N SER A 775 -4.43 15.20 54.31
CA SER A 775 -4.94 13.83 54.21
C SER A 775 -4.02 12.92 53.37
N ALA A 776 -3.51 13.39 52.24
CA ALA A 776 -2.59 12.62 51.40
C ALA A 776 -1.22 12.42 52.05
N GLU A 777 -0.68 13.44 52.73
CA GLU A 777 0.56 13.34 53.49
C GLU A 777 0.45 12.33 54.63
N SER A 778 -0.71 12.26 55.32
CA SER A 778 -0.97 11.24 56.34
C SER A 778 -0.97 9.80 55.79
N LEU A 779 -1.23 9.65 54.49
CA LEU A 779 -1.16 8.39 53.74
C LEU A 779 0.20 8.14 53.06
N GLY A 780 1.19 9.02 53.29
CA GLY A 780 2.52 8.95 52.68
C GLY A 780 2.57 9.30 51.19
N LEU A 781 1.57 10.05 50.70
CA LEU A 781 1.42 10.42 49.29
C LEU A 781 1.69 11.91 49.11
N HIS A 782 2.71 12.26 48.33
CA HIS A 782 3.01 13.65 48.02
C HIS A 782 2.27 14.07 46.73
N ILE A 783 1.30 14.98 46.85
CA ILE A 783 0.49 15.46 45.72
C ILE A 783 0.96 16.86 45.32
N GLY A 784 1.49 17.00 44.11
CA GLY A 784 1.96 18.29 43.59
C GLY A 784 0.80 19.22 43.20
N GLU A 785 1.09 20.51 43.00
CA GLU A 785 0.06 21.54 42.79
C GLU A 785 -0.80 21.29 41.53
N GLN A 786 -0.19 20.85 40.42
CA GLN A 786 -0.93 20.51 39.20
C GLN A 786 -1.82 19.26 39.38
N GLN A 787 -1.39 18.30 40.18
CA GLN A 787 -2.15 17.10 40.51
C GLN A 787 -3.32 17.44 41.45
N MET A 788 -3.11 18.37 42.38
CA MET A 788 -4.16 18.88 43.26
C MET A 788 -5.21 19.65 42.46
N GLN A 789 -4.80 20.50 41.51
CA GLN A 789 -5.75 21.17 40.59
C GLN A 789 -6.53 20.18 39.73
N HIS A 790 -5.93 19.05 39.35
CA HIS A 790 -6.63 17.99 38.64
C HIS A 790 -7.69 17.31 39.52
N LEU A 791 -7.36 17.00 40.78
CA LEU A 791 -8.31 16.44 41.76
C LEU A 791 -9.46 17.41 42.07
N LEU A 792 -9.18 18.70 42.26
CA LEU A 792 -10.17 19.74 42.56
C LEU A 792 -11.18 19.96 41.42
N ARG A 793 -10.77 19.64 40.19
CA ARG A 793 -11.65 19.67 39.01
C ARG A 793 -12.41 18.36 38.79
N GLY A 794 -12.40 17.47 39.79
CA GLY A 794 -13.10 16.19 39.81
C GLY A 794 -12.33 15.04 39.14
N GLY A 795 -11.03 15.21 38.93
CA GLY A 795 -10.13 14.17 38.42
C GLY A 795 -9.77 13.14 39.48
N SER A 796 -9.16 12.03 39.05
CA SER A 796 -8.59 11.01 39.93
C SER A 796 -7.15 10.71 39.49
N LEU A 797 -6.27 10.44 40.45
CA LEU A 797 -4.86 10.17 40.20
C LEU A 797 -4.58 8.68 40.32
N TYR A 798 -3.65 8.18 39.52
CA TYR A 798 -3.25 6.78 39.52
C TYR A 798 -1.81 6.69 40.02
N VAL A 799 -1.62 6.07 41.17
CA VAL A 799 -0.30 5.94 41.80
C VAL A 799 -0.17 4.52 42.35
N ASP A 800 0.89 3.81 41.94
CA ASP A 800 1.26 2.47 42.40
C ASP A 800 0.10 1.45 42.41
N GLY A 801 -0.61 1.33 41.28
CA GLY A 801 -1.69 0.36 41.11
C GLY A 801 -2.93 0.64 41.96
N SER A 802 -3.06 1.88 42.48
CA SER A 802 -4.23 2.36 43.21
C SER A 802 -4.76 3.66 42.62
N ILE A 803 -6.07 3.84 42.69
CA ILE A 803 -6.76 5.06 42.30
C ILE A 803 -6.92 5.93 43.55
N ILE A 804 -6.39 7.13 43.48
CA ILE A 804 -6.51 8.16 44.49
C ILE A 804 -7.59 9.13 44.02
N ALA A 805 -8.66 9.25 44.80
CA ALA A 805 -9.78 10.13 44.48
C ALA A 805 -10.25 10.85 45.74
N PRO A 806 -10.72 12.11 45.61
CA PRO A 806 -11.27 12.84 46.74
C PRO A 806 -12.65 12.29 47.11
N GLN A 807 -12.92 12.14 48.40
CA GLN A 807 -14.21 11.72 48.94
C GLN A 807 -14.58 12.64 50.11
N GLY A 808 -15.30 13.73 49.82
CA GLY A 808 -15.56 14.79 50.80
C GLY A 808 -14.30 15.61 51.07
N PHE A 809 -13.91 15.72 52.34
CA PHE A 809 -12.72 16.47 52.80
C PHE A 809 -11.45 15.61 52.93
N GLU A 810 -11.50 14.35 52.54
CA GLU A 810 -10.36 13.41 52.61
C GLU A 810 -10.01 12.81 51.25
N ILE A 811 -8.77 12.35 51.11
CA ILE A 811 -8.30 11.58 49.97
C ILE A 811 -8.33 10.09 50.29
N VAL A 812 -8.99 9.31 49.43
CA VAL A 812 -9.11 7.86 49.61
C VAL A 812 -8.33 7.13 48.53
N ARG A 813 -7.51 6.15 48.93
CA ARG A 813 -6.80 5.23 48.05
C ARG A 813 -7.62 3.94 47.85
N LYS A 814 -8.04 3.65 46.61
CA LYS A 814 -8.78 2.44 46.24
C LYS A 814 -7.94 1.53 45.32
N PRO A 815 -7.96 0.20 45.46
CA PRO A 815 -7.24 -0.71 44.57
C PRO A 815 -7.77 -0.62 43.13
N ASP A 816 -6.88 -0.59 42.13
CA ASP A 816 -7.27 -0.61 40.72
C ASP A 816 -7.72 -2.02 40.29
N THR A 817 -9.02 -2.19 39.98
CA THR A 817 -9.66 -3.47 39.65
C THR A 817 -9.72 -3.78 38.15
N ARG A 818 -9.05 -2.98 37.30
CA ARG A 818 -9.08 -3.15 35.84
C ARG A 818 -8.36 -4.42 35.36
N PRO A 819 -8.77 -5.01 34.22
CA PRO A 819 -8.18 -6.25 33.68
C PRO A 819 -6.66 -6.19 33.44
N ASP A 820 -6.15 -5.03 33.02
CA ASP A 820 -4.72 -4.84 32.71
C ASP A 820 -3.84 -4.83 33.97
N SER A 821 -4.38 -4.36 35.10
CA SER A 821 -3.74 -4.45 36.43
C SER A 821 -3.64 -5.89 36.91
N ARG A 822 -4.69 -6.71 36.69
CA ARG A 822 -4.67 -8.16 36.99
C ARG A 822 -3.65 -8.92 36.15
N ILE A 823 -3.51 -8.59 34.87
CA ILE A 823 -2.52 -9.21 33.98
C ILE A 823 -1.11 -8.84 34.44
N THR A 824 -0.89 -7.58 34.81
CA THR A 824 0.41 -7.11 35.34
C THR A 824 0.76 -7.79 36.67
N GLN A 825 -0.19 -7.92 37.60
CA GLN A 825 -0.03 -8.65 38.85
C GLN A 825 0.22 -10.15 38.63
N LEU A 826 -0.43 -10.77 37.64
CA LEU A 826 -0.20 -12.16 37.26
C LEU A 826 1.24 -12.36 36.74
N TRP A 827 1.71 -11.47 35.86
CA TRP A 827 3.10 -11.51 35.35
C TRP A 827 4.12 -11.29 36.46
N GLN A 828 3.87 -10.36 37.38
CA GLN A 828 4.73 -10.16 38.55
C GLN A 828 4.74 -11.39 39.47
N ARG A 829 3.60 -12.07 39.63
CA ARG A 829 3.50 -13.29 40.44
C ARG A 829 4.19 -14.49 39.78
N LEU A 830 4.06 -14.64 38.46
CA LEU A 830 4.75 -15.67 37.67
C LEU A 830 6.27 -15.45 37.66
N SER A 831 6.71 -14.19 37.59
CA SER A 831 8.12 -13.81 37.70
C SER A 831 8.68 -14.12 39.10
N ARG A 832 7.98 -13.73 40.18
CA ARG A 832 8.45 -13.96 41.56
C ARG A 832 8.43 -15.43 41.99
N ASN A 833 7.39 -16.19 41.64
CA ASN A 833 7.21 -17.54 42.15
C ASN A 833 7.83 -18.62 41.26
N HIS A 834 7.99 -18.33 39.97
CA HIS A 834 8.39 -19.33 38.97
C HIS A 834 9.52 -18.84 38.04
N GLY A 835 10.11 -17.67 38.30
CA GLY A 835 11.21 -17.12 37.52
C GLY A 835 10.84 -16.73 36.09
N VAL A 836 9.55 -16.66 35.75
CA VAL A 836 9.08 -16.46 34.38
C VAL A 836 9.19 -15.00 33.96
N SER A 837 10.08 -14.72 33.00
CA SER A 837 10.29 -13.38 32.44
C SER A 837 9.35 -13.12 31.25
N SER A 838 8.50 -12.08 31.35
CA SER A 838 7.56 -11.70 30.29
C SER A 838 8.25 -11.13 29.05
N THR A 839 9.44 -10.55 29.22
CA THR A 839 10.27 -10.04 28.13
C THR A 839 10.90 -11.17 27.34
N GLU A 840 11.38 -12.24 27.98
CA GLU A 840 11.98 -13.39 27.28
C GLU A 840 10.96 -14.19 26.47
N ILE A 841 9.76 -14.40 27.00
CA ILE A 841 8.65 -15.07 26.29
C ILE A 841 8.25 -14.30 25.04
N ARG A 842 8.30 -12.96 25.05
CA ARG A 842 7.98 -12.14 23.86
C ARG A 842 9.04 -12.26 22.76
N HIS A 843 10.31 -12.48 23.12
CA HIS A 843 11.42 -12.47 22.15
C HIS A 843 11.73 -13.87 21.60
N ASN A 844 11.55 -14.93 22.38
CA ASN A 844 11.74 -16.30 21.89
C ASN A 844 10.78 -17.31 22.57
N PRO A 845 9.48 -17.27 22.22
CA PRO A 845 8.45 -18.02 22.91
C PRO A 845 8.67 -19.54 22.83
N VAL A 846 9.25 -20.04 21.74
CA VAL A 846 9.46 -21.49 21.53
C VAL A 846 10.61 -22.01 22.40
N ALA A 847 11.73 -21.29 22.49
CA ALA A 847 12.84 -21.70 23.33
C ALA A 847 12.49 -21.56 24.83
N SER A 848 11.80 -20.48 25.21
CA SER A 848 11.32 -20.31 26.59
C SER A 848 10.31 -21.39 26.98
N TYR A 849 9.42 -21.80 26.06
CA TYR A 849 8.49 -22.89 26.32
C TYR A 849 9.19 -24.25 26.39
N LEU A 850 10.16 -24.54 25.51
CA LEU A 850 10.96 -25.79 25.58
C LEU A 850 11.79 -25.87 26.86
N ALA A 851 12.34 -24.77 27.35
CA ALA A 851 13.06 -24.72 28.61
C ALA A 851 12.14 -24.96 29.82
N GLN A 852 10.95 -24.36 29.81
CA GLN A 852 9.93 -24.56 30.86
C GLN A 852 9.37 -25.99 30.83
N LEU A 853 9.13 -26.54 29.63
CA LEU A 853 8.66 -27.91 29.43
C LEU A 853 9.75 -28.93 29.81
N GLY A 854 11.02 -28.66 29.47
CA GLY A 854 12.14 -29.54 29.84
C GLY A 854 12.37 -29.66 31.35
N ALA A 855 11.99 -28.62 32.11
CA ALA A 855 12.05 -28.65 33.56
C ALA A 855 10.89 -29.42 34.22
N SER A 856 9.78 -29.65 33.50
CA SER A 856 8.55 -30.25 34.04
C SER A 856 8.21 -31.62 33.44
N ASP A 857 8.47 -31.84 32.15
CA ASP A 857 8.40 -33.11 31.42
C ASP A 857 9.53 -33.17 30.36
N PRO A 858 10.71 -33.71 30.72
CA PRO A 858 11.86 -33.80 29.83
C PRO A 858 11.60 -34.62 28.56
N GLU A 859 10.69 -35.59 28.64
CA GLU A 859 10.40 -36.53 27.56
C GLU A 859 9.43 -35.91 26.52
N ALA A 860 8.50 -35.07 26.98
CA ALA A 860 7.68 -34.22 26.11
C ALA A 860 8.52 -33.13 25.44
N ALA A 861 9.48 -32.53 26.16
CA ALA A 861 10.40 -31.54 25.61
C ALA A 861 11.32 -32.14 24.54
N ALA A 862 11.85 -33.35 24.77
CA ALA A 862 12.66 -34.08 23.78
C ALA A 862 11.85 -34.46 22.53
N ARG A 863 10.58 -34.87 22.69
CA ARG A 863 9.67 -35.12 21.57
C ARG A 863 9.37 -33.86 20.77
N LEU A 864 9.08 -32.73 21.43
CA LEU A 864 8.82 -31.45 20.77
C LEU A 864 10.07 -30.93 20.04
N ALA A 865 11.25 -31.04 20.66
CA ALA A 865 12.53 -30.69 20.03
C ALA A 865 12.84 -31.57 18.81
N SER A 866 12.63 -32.88 18.91
CA SER A 866 12.81 -33.84 17.81
C SER A 866 11.85 -33.57 16.64
N THR A 867 10.59 -33.21 16.94
CA THR A 867 9.58 -32.87 15.92
C THR A 867 9.97 -31.59 15.17
N LEU A 868 10.45 -30.57 15.89
CA LEU A 868 10.97 -29.33 15.30
C LEU A 868 12.22 -29.55 14.43
N GLN A 869 13.02 -30.58 14.73
CA GLN A 869 14.24 -30.92 14.00
C GLN A 869 13.98 -31.81 12.78
N GLN A 870 12.95 -32.67 12.82
CA GLN A 870 12.45 -33.42 11.65
C GLN A 870 11.72 -32.50 10.65
N ASP A 871 10.99 -31.49 11.13
CA ASP A 871 10.26 -30.53 10.28
C ASP A 871 11.18 -29.52 9.55
N GLN A 872 12.45 -29.36 9.94
CA GLN A 872 13.44 -28.61 9.16
C GLN A 872 13.87 -29.34 7.87
N ASN A 873 13.70 -30.67 7.79
CA ASN A 873 14.12 -31.49 6.65
C ASN A 873 13.02 -31.77 5.61
N THR A 874 11.80 -31.27 5.83
CA THR A 874 10.77 -31.21 4.78
C THR A 874 10.31 -29.77 4.62
N MET A 875 10.43 -29.20 3.41
CA MET A 875 10.06 -27.80 3.15
C MET A 875 8.55 -27.58 3.35
N LYS A 876 8.15 -27.31 4.59
CA LYS A 876 6.89 -26.67 4.94
C LYS A 876 7.20 -25.32 5.56
N THR A 877 6.45 -24.29 5.14
CA THR A 877 6.63 -22.92 5.63
C THR A 877 6.39 -22.80 7.15
N PRO A 878 7.02 -21.85 7.86
CA PRO A 878 6.80 -21.64 9.30
C PRO A 878 5.33 -21.42 9.68
N VAL A 879 4.50 -20.91 8.75
CA VAL A 879 3.06 -20.71 8.94
C VAL A 879 2.29 -22.04 8.98
N THR A 880 2.69 -23.03 8.18
CA THR A 880 2.12 -24.39 8.24
C THR A 880 2.54 -25.11 9.52
N VAL A 881 3.78 -24.93 9.98
CA VAL A 881 4.26 -25.47 11.26
C VAL A 881 3.49 -24.84 12.42
N LEU A 882 3.30 -23.52 12.44
CA LEU A 882 2.52 -22.83 13.48
C LEU A 882 1.03 -23.23 13.45
N SER A 883 0.45 -23.43 12.26
CA SER A 883 -0.93 -23.90 12.11
C SER A 883 -1.11 -25.35 12.55
N ASP A 884 -0.14 -26.22 12.29
CA ASP A 884 -0.18 -27.62 12.71
C ASP A 884 0.11 -27.75 14.21
N MET A 885 0.98 -26.89 14.78
CA MET A 885 1.19 -26.75 16.23
C MET A 885 -0.07 -26.28 16.97
N LEU A 886 -0.75 -25.24 16.48
CA LEU A 886 -2.01 -24.77 17.08
C LEU A 886 -3.12 -25.82 16.97
N ARG A 887 -3.11 -26.64 15.90
CA ARG A 887 -4.02 -27.77 15.74
C ARG A 887 -3.72 -28.88 16.74
N ALA A 888 -2.44 -29.25 16.91
CA ALA A 888 -2.00 -30.24 17.88
C ALA A 888 -2.26 -29.81 19.34
N ILE A 889 -2.05 -28.52 19.67
CA ILE A 889 -2.40 -27.96 20.99
C ILE A 889 -3.91 -28.07 21.24
N ARG A 890 -4.72 -27.68 20.26
CA ARG A 890 -6.19 -27.77 20.38
C ARG A 890 -6.66 -29.22 20.49
N ASP A 891 -6.05 -30.15 19.77
CA ASP A 891 -6.40 -31.57 19.79
C ASP A 891 -5.92 -32.25 21.08
N ALA A 892 -4.78 -31.83 21.64
CA ALA A 892 -4.27 -32.25 22.95
C ALA A 892 -5.11 -31.69 24.10
N GLU A 893 -5.51 -30.42 24.05
CA GLU A 893 -6.46 -29.82 25.01
C GLU A 893 -7.84 -30.49 24.93
N HIS A 894 -8.29 -30.88 23.73
CA HIS A 894 -9.54 -31.61 23.54
C HIS A 894 -9.43 -33.05 24.09
N ALA A 895 -8.31 -33.74 23.85
CA ALA A 895 -8.04 -35.06 24.40
C ALA A 895 -7.88 -35.03 25.93
N GLN A 896 -7.24 -34.00 26.48
CA GLN A 896 -7.12 -33.77 27.92
C GLN A 896 -8.48 -33.45 28.55
N ARG A 897 -9.32 -32.63 27.91
CA ARG A 897 -10.71 -32.40 28.36
C ARG A 897 -11.54 -33.67 28.32
N ILE A 898 -11.37 -34.53 27.30
CA ILE A 898 -12.00 -35.85 27.24
C ILE A 898 -11.48 -36.73 28.37
N SER A 899 -10.17 -36.79 28.59
CA SER A 899 -9.56 -37.56 29.68
C SER A 899 -10.08 -37.10 31.03
N GLU A 900 -10.07 -35.80 31.31
CA GLU A 900 -10.57 -35.20 32.54
C GLU A 900 -12.08 -35.42 32.72
N THR A 901 -12.89 -35.35 31.65
CA THR A 901 -14.32 -35.70 31.74
C THR A 901 -14.53 -37.19 31.95
N THR A 902 -13.68 -38.05 31.39
CA THR A 902 -13.72 -39.51 31.58
C THR A 902 -13.25 -39.90 32.98
N GLU A 903 -12.24 -39.23 33.53
CA GLU A 903 -11.74 -39.41 34.90
C GLU A 903 -12.75 -38.86 35.91
N ARG A 904 -13.40 -37.72 35.61
CA ARG A 904 -14.50 -37.18 36.43
C ARG A 904 -15.73 -38.06 36.37
N ALA A 905 -16.01 -38.69 35.23
CA ALA A 905 -17.06 -39.71 35.09
C ALA A 905 -16.70 -41.01 35.83
N ARG A 906 -15.44 -41.45 35.81
CA ARG A 906 -14.95 -42.59 36.61
C ARG A 906 -15.00 -42.31 38.11
N ARG A 907 -14.50 -41.16 38.58
CA ARG A 907 -14.62 -40.74 39.99
C ARG A 907 -16.07 -40.61 40.43
N LYS A 908 -16.97 -40.14 39.55
CA LYS A 908 -18.41 -40.08 39.83
C LYS A 908 -19.03 -41.48 39.85
N ALA A 909 -18.58 -42.40 38.98
CA ALA A 909 -19.00 -43.80 38.97
C ALA A 909 -18.45 -44.58 40.19
N ASP A 910 -17.26 -44.24 40.69
CA ASP A 910 -16.64 -44.85 41.88
C ASP A 910 -17.23 -44.28 43.17
N LEU A 911 -17.61 -42.99 43.20
CA LEU A 911 -18.45 -42.40 44.25
C LEU A 911 -19.87 -43.01 44.28
N LEU A 912 -20.45 -43.32 43.11
CA LEU A 912 -21.72 -44.02 43.00
C LEU A 912 -21.61 -45.52 43.32
N ARG A 913 -20.43 -46.15 43.14
CA ARG A 913 -20.16 -47.54 43.56
C ARG A 913 -19.85 -47.66 45.07
N GLY A 914 -19.21 -46.66 45.67
CA GLY A 914 -18.96 -46.58 47.12
C GLY A 914 -20.21 -46.27 47.96
N GLY A 915 -21.29 -45.79 47.34
CA GLY A 915 -22.58 -45.54 47.99
C GLY A 915 -23.60 -46.69 47.90
N LEU A 916 -23.25 -47.82 47.26
CA LEU A 916 -24.18 -48.95 47.01
C LEU A 916 -23.78 -50.26 47.72
N THR A 917 -22.98 -50.17 48.78
CA THR A 917 -22.82 -51.25 49.78
C THR A 917 -23.42 -50.82 51.13
N SER A 918 -24.73 -50.55 51.14
CA SER A 918 -25.58 -50.53 52.32
C SER A 918 -27.04 -50.52 51.85
N GLY A 919 -27.79 -51.59 52.11
CA GLY A 919 -29.27 -51.55 52.04
C GLY A 919 -29.97 -52.44 50.99
N ASN A 920 -29.92 -53.76 51.22
CA ASN A 920 -30.84 -54.85 50.84
C ASN A 920 -32.22 -54.57 50.17
N LYS A 921 -32.49 -55.40 49.14
CA LYS A 921 -33.67 -56.29 48.90
C LYS A 921 -35.11 -55.73 48.94
N LYS A 922 -35.83 -55.79 47.80
CA LYS A 922 -36.92 -56.76 47.49
C LYS A 922 -37.80 -56.36 46.27
N GLN A 923 -38.12 -57.38 45.44
CA GLN A 923 -39.43 -57.71 44.78
C GLN A 923 -40.04 -56.71 43.76
N THR A 924 -40.09 -57.00 42.45
CA THR A 924 -40.98 -57.87 41.60
C THR A 924 -42.10 -57.10 40.89
N GLU A 925 -42.21 -57.38 39.58
CA GLU A 925 -43.41 -57.46 38.74
C GLU A 925 -44.12 -56.21 38.18
N THR A 926 -44.12 -56.19 36.82
CA THR A 926 -45.21 -55.87 35.87
C THR A 926 -46.14 -54.67 36.06
N GLY A 927 -46.24 -53.87 35.00
CA GLY A 927 -47.54 -53.54 34.40
C GLY A 927 -48.14 -52.16 34.67
N LEU A 928 -48.18 -51.36 33.60
CA LEU A 928 -49.26 -50.46 33.16
C LEU A 928 -49.76 -49.29 34.06
N THR A 929 -49.91 -48.17 33.35
CA THR A 929 -50.83 -47.01 33.55
C THR A 929 -50.47 -45.88 34.52
N ASN A 930 -50.27 -44.71 33.91
CA ASN A 930 -50.36 -43.29 34.35
C ASN A 930 -51.55 -42.95 35.31
N PRO A 931 -51.68 -41.71 35.87
CA PRO A 931 -50.72 -40.61 36.13
C PRO A 931 -50.96 -39.82 37.47
N VAL A 932 -50.14 -38.77 37.72
CA VAL A 932 -50.42 -37.48 38.42
C VAL A 932 -50.40 -37.36 39.98
N ASN A 933 -49.73 -36.27 40.43
CA ASN A 933 -49.77 -35.49 41.71
C ASN A 933 -49.18 -36.11 43.00
N GLU A 934 -48.11 -35.56 43.58
CA GLU A 934 -47.89 -34.28 44.31
C GLU A 934 -48.04 -34.41 45.83
N GLN A 935 -46.93 -34.09 46.53
CA GLN A 935 -46.84 -33.53 47.90
C GLN A 935 -47.27 -34.47 49.06
N LYS A 936 -46.55 -34.59 50.19
CA LYS A 936 -46.11 -33.52 51.09
C LYS A 936 -45.33 -34.09 52.29
N THR A 937 -44.37 -33.30 52.82
CA THR A 937 -43.95 -33.13 54.25
C THR A 937 -43.45 -34.33 55.07
N ARG A 938 -42.17 -34.35 55.53
CA ARG A 938 -41.54 -33.65 56.68
C ARG A 938 -41.97 -34.14 58.09
N ARG A 939 -41.01 -34.71 58.84
CA ARG A 939 -40.63 -34.48 60.27
C ARG A 939 -39.55 -35.51 60.65
N ASP A 940 -38.32 -35.06 60.92
CA ASP A 940 -37.73 -34.74 62.24
C ASP A 940 -37.26 -35.99 63.00
N ILE A 941 -35.96 -36.28 62.92
CA ILE A 941 -34.99 -36.41 64.03
C ILE A 941 -33.67 -35.81 63.55
#